data_AF-A0A2P7TNM6-F1
#
_entry.id   AF-A0A2P7TNM6-F1
#
_cell.length_a   1.000
_cell.length_b   1.000
_cell.length_c   1.000
_cell.angle_alpha   90.00
_cell.angle_beta   90.00
_cell.angle_gamma   90.00
#
_symmetry.space_group_name_H-M   'P 1'
#
loop_
_entity.id
_entity.type
_entity.pdbx_description
1 polymer ?
#
loop_
_entity_poly.entity_id
_entity_poly.type
_entity_poly.pdbx_seq_one_letter_code
_entity_poly.pdbx_strand_id
1 'polypeptide(L)'
;MSAHAVKRLNFCALFKQNLFYGVKKKAQYFNLMKITTSLFFMLFLLAANCSNAFSQNLMKQANEYFERYEYTNAIDLYQQILKKDKNNAEALEKIAECYRLTSNYHKAESAYKKAAKYNPDQPILQFRYGQALMANRKYEEAIAVFEKYSELVPYDSRGWQFTQSCKSIKKLQLDSGQYNITSLPINSKGSDFSPSFFNDGLVFASGRNLSAFEQKDGWTGEAFLDLYYTEPQAEGWTEPVVLPGKTNTPAHEGPATFNKFGTLMYFTRSATKGESKKSGTVNLKLYQAKWVNGKWTDVDELPFNSNDYSVGQPALSPEGKTLYFTSDMPNGYGGKDLYKSEYINGKWTAPQNLGRSINTEGDEMFPTVQSDGTLYFSSDGLGGVGGLDIFVAVNKNGAWIVDNAGYPINSSMDDFGLILQPDKQKGYFSSNRPGSRKDDIYQVAIHTKKAEQILSNQSNPQPVAPQPAVENGSMKVNLNQPALPSGKDNVYIETPPPDLPDPANNLQANIPKWKPPVTTKPDTAALQNASYILIGHVVDYATNRPLNGIRVELKNLINNTIYRANADTQGAFQFNLEPEKHYEVYIINDEGQPQENKIIDTGNKESGEYLQVLLTPKSKILPDNQKNPADTSGIYGNEETPPTTTYIKKEVSPYSFKVQFGSFKKEPNKHTGFTINMPPDSTTEPSPTGLTRYVSRSFDSLEEAEQYRAELISKGYTKESFIVLYINGIRHEGDAMKYLSEH
;
A
#
# COMPACT_ATOMS: atom_id res chain seq x y z
N MET A 1 -112.77 28.48 33.33
CA MET A 1 -111.68 27.87 32.51
C MET A 1 -111.54 26.41 32.94
N SER A 2 -111.52 25.45 32.01
CA SER A 2 -111.56 24.03 32.38
C SER A 2 -110.17 23.47 32.72
N ALA A 3 -110.10 22.53 33.66
CA ALA A 3 -108.86 21.86 34.07
C ALA A 3 -108.12 21.12 32.93
N HIS A 4 -108.82 20.85 31.82
CA HIS A 4 -108.24 20.26 30.61
C HIS A 4 -107.29 21.22 29.86
N ALA A 5 -107.57 22.52 29.83
CA ALA A 5 -106.71 23.50 29.14
C ALA A 5 -105.35 23.65 29.85
N VAL A 6 -105.36 23.72 31.19
CA VAL A 6 -104.15 23.80 32.03
C VAL A 6 -103.30 22.54 31.90
N LYS A 7 -103.92 21.34 31.90
CA LYS A 7 -103.19 20.08 31.68
C LYS A 7 -102.51 20.02 30.30
N ARG A 8 -103.16 20.48 29.22
CA ARG A 8 -102.54 20.51 27.88
C ARG A 8 -101.39 21.51 27.78
N LEU A 9 -101.52 22.70 28.36
CA LEU A 9 -100.44 23.70 28.43
C LEU A 9 -99.23 23.17 29.21
N ASN A 10 -99.44 22.57 30.39
CA ASN A 10 -98.35 22.00 31.18
C ASN A 10 -97.69 20.80 30.48
N PHE A 11 -98.45 19.95 29.78
CA PHE A 11 -97.87 18.84 29.03
C PHE A 11 -97.03 19.33 27.84
N CYS A 12 -97.48 20.35 27.11
CA CYS A 12 -96.70 20.97 26.04
C CYS A 12 -95.43 21.68 26.56
N ALA A 13 -95.50 22.31 27.73
CA ALA A 13 -94.35 22.93 28.39
C ALA A 13 -93.31 21.87 28.84
N LEU A 14 -93.74 20.78 29.50
CA LEU A 14 -92.86 19.66 29.85
C LEU A 14 -92.26 18.99 28.61
N PHE A 15 -93.04 18.79 27.55
CA PHE A 15 -92.54 18.17 26.32
C PHE A 15 -91.48 19.04 25.65
N LYS A 16 -91.69 20.36 25.57
CA LYS A 16 -90.66 21.31 25.11
C LYS A 16 -89.43 21.31 26.02
N GLN A 17 -89.58 21.35 27.34
CA GLN A 17 -88.45 21.26 28.27
C GLN A 17 -87.63 19.98 28.06
N ASN A 18 -88.28 18.82 28.00
CA ASN A 18 -87.61 17.54 27.79
C ASN A 18 -86.91 17.45 26.42
N LEU A 19 -87.52 18.01 25.36
CA LEU A 19 -86.90 18.07 24.04
C LEU A 19 -85.64 18.95 24.04
N PHE A 20 -85.73 20.16 24.61
CA PHE A 20 -84.59 21.07 24.78
C PHE A 20 -83.50 20.48 25.69
N TYR A 21 -83.87 19.74 26.74
CA TYR A 21 -82.92 19.07 27.63
C TYR A 21 -82.20 17.92 26.92
N GLY A 22 -82.91 17.14 26.10
CA GLY A 22 -82.33 16.10 25.25
C GLY A 22 -81.35 16.65 24.20
N VAL A 23 -81.70 17.77 23.54
CA VAL A 23 -80.82 18.46 22.59
C VAL A 23 -79.59 19.06 23.30
N LYS A 24 -79.76 19.70 24.46
CA LYS A 24 -78.63 20.21 25.26
C LYS A 24 -77.70 19.07 25.72
N LYS A 25 -78.24 17.94 26.18
CA LYS A 25 -77.44 16.75 26.50
C LYS A 25 -76.68 16.24 25.28
N LYS A 26 -77.33 16.08 24.11
CA LYS A 26 -76.63 15.66 22.88
C LYS A 26 -75.51 16.62 22.49
N ALA A 27 -75.72 17.93 22.58
CA ALA A 27 -74.68 18.93 22.33
C ALA A 27 -73.53 18.86 23.37
N GLN A 28 -73.84 18.62 24.65
CA GLN A 28 -72.84 18.39 25.69
C GLN A 28 -72.03 17.10 25.44
N TYR A 29 -72.67 16.00 25.05
CA TYR A 29 -71.96 14.76 24.67
C TYR A 29 -71.10 14.97 23.42
N PHE A 30 -71.56 15.73 22.42
CA PHE A 30 -70.78 16.00 21.22
C PHE A 30 -69.56 16.89 21.51
N ASN A 31 -69.71 17.89 22.39
CA ASN A 31 -68.59 18.71 22.86
C ASN A 31 -67.63 17.92 23.75
N LEU A 32 -68.15 17.07 24.66
CA LEU A 32 -67.33 16.17 25.49
C LEU A 32 -66.54 15.19 24.62
N MET A 33 -67.17 14.63 23.57
CA MET A 33 -66.50 13.75 22.61
C MET A 33 -65.41 14.49 21.83
N LYS A 34 -65.66 15.73 21.36
CA LYS A 34 -64.61 16.56 20.74
C LYS A 34 -63.44 16.83 21.70
N ILE A 35 -63.74 17.12 22.96
CA ILE A 35 -62.72 17.37 24.00
C ILE A 35 -61.91 16.11 24.26
N THR A 36 -62.54 14.93 24.43
CA THR A 36 -61.82 13.67 24.66
C THR A 36 -61.02 13.23 23.43
N THR A 37 -61.54 13.39 22.21
CA THR A 37 -60.76 13.10 20.99
C THR A 37 -59.58 14.05 20.84
N SER A 38 -59.74 15.34 21.14
CA SER A 38 -58.64 16.33 21.11
C SER A 38 -57.59 16.05 22.18
N LEU A 39 -58.00 15.66 23.39
CA LEU A 39 -57.10 15.19 24.46
C LEU A 39 -56.34 13.93 24.03
N PHE A 40 -57.01 12.95 23.43
CA PHE A 40 -56.37 11.71 22.96
C PHE A 40 -55.36 11.98 21.83
N PHE A 41 -55.69 12.90 20.92
CA PHE A 41 -54.78 13.35 19.87
C PHE A 41 -53.58 14.12 20.43
N MET A 42 -53.79 14.99 21.43
CA MET A 42 -52.71 15.71 22.12
C MET A 42 -51.80 14.77 22.93
N LEU A 43 -52.37 13.77 23.62
CA LEU A 43 -51.62 12.69 24.29
C LEU A 43 -50.83 11.84 23.30
N PHE A 44 -51.42 11.52 22.13
CA PHE A 44 -50.72 10.82 21.05
C PHE A 44 -49.54 11.64 20.50
N LEU A 45 -49.74 12.94 20.25
CA LEU A 45 -48.67 13.86 19.84
C LEU A 45 -47.58 13.99 20.91
N LEU A 46 -47.93 14.07 22.20
CA LEU A 46 -46.97 14.10 23.30
C LEU A 46 -46.16 12.80 23.36
N ALA A 47 -46.82 11.63 23.26
CA ALA A 47 -46.15 10.33 23.23
C ALA A 47 -45.23 10.16 22.01
N ALA A 48 -45.65 10.64 20.83
CA ALA A 48 -44.83 10.65 19.62
C ALA A 48 -43.59 11.55 19.78
N ASN A 49 -43.75 12.77 20.31
CA ASN A 49 -42.63 13.69 20.57
C ASN A 49 -41.64 13.13 21.61
N CYS A 50 -42.12 12.53 22.70
CA CYS A 50 -41.25 11.86 23.68
C CYS A 50 -40.50 10.66 23.08
N SER A 51 -41.14 9.90 22.17
CA SER A 51 -40.51 8.78 21.48
C SER A 51 -39.40 9.25 20.53
N ASN A 52 -39.63 10.35 19.81
CA ASN A 52 -38.63 10.97 18.94
C ASN A 52 -37.44 11.52 19.74
N ALA A 53 -37.69 12.24 20.84
CA ALA A 53 -36.64 12.77 21.72
C ALA A 53 -35.77 11.66 22.33
N PHE A 54 -36.39 10.54 22.74
CA PHE A 54 -35.65 9.36 23.20
C PHE A 54 -34.78 8.77 22.08
N SER A 55 -35.32 8.64 20.86
CA SER A 55 -34.58 8.09 19.73
C SER A 55 -33.38 8.95 19.32
N GLN A 56 -33.55 10.29 19.35
CA GLN A 56 -32.45 11.24 19.09
C GLN A 56 -31.36 11.18 20.17
N ASN A 57 -31.73 11.03 21.45
CA ASN A 57 -30.77 10.87 22.54
C ASN A 57 -29.96 9.56 22.37
N LEU A 58 -30.63 8.46 22.04
CA LEU A 58 -30.00 7.17 21.78
C LEU A 58 -29.06 7.22 20.56
N MET A 59 -29.44 7.90 19.47
CA MET A 59 -28.58 8.13 18.32
C MET A 59 -27.33 8.94 18.69
N LYS A 60 -27.49 10.01 19.48
CA LYS A 60 -26.36 10.82 19.96
C LYS A 60 -25.38 9.99 20.77
N GLN A 61 -25.86 9.14 21.68
CA GLN A 61 -24.99 8.23 22.44
C GLN A 61 -24.30 7.20 21.54
N ALA A 62 -25.01 6.60 20.57
CA ALA A 62 -24.44 5.64 19.63
C ALA A 62 -23.33 6.27 18.77
N ASN A 63 -23.56 7.47 18.25
CA ASN A 63 -22.56 8.26 17.53
C ASN A 63 -21.39 8.64 18.45
N GLU A 64 -21.63 9.05 19.70
CA GLU A 64 -20.55 9.34 20.66
C GLU A 64 -19.66 8.11 20.96
N TYR A 65 -20.20 6.90 21.01
CA TYR A 65 -19.40 5.68 21.10
C TYR A 65 -18.66 5.39 19.78
N PHE A 66 -19.32 5.57 18.63
CA PHE A 66 -18.72 5.39 17.31
C PHE A 66 -17.50 6.29 17.09
N GLU A 67 -17.62 7.59 17.36
CA GLU A 67 -16.53 8.57 17.17
C GLU A 67 -15.38 8.38 18.19
N ARG A 68 -15.61 7.63 19.29
CA ARG A 68 -14.57 7.16 20.23
C ARG A 68 -14.03 5.78 19.89
N TYR A 69 -14.33 5.23 18.71
CA TYR A 69 -13.92 3.90 18.25
C TYR A 69 -14.47 2.74 19.12
N GLU A 70 -15.44 3.01 19.99
CA GLU A 70 -16.06 2.02 20.89
C GLU A 70 -17.16 1.23 20.16
N TYR A 71 -16.80 0.58 19.06
CA TYR A 71 -17.77 -0.01 18.11
C TYR A 71 -18.66 -1.09 18.72
N THR A 72 -18.13 -1.88 19.66
CA THR A 72 -18.93 -2.89 20.37
C THR A 72 -20.07 -2.23 21.17
N ASN A 73 -19.79 -1.13 21.87
CA ASN A 73 -20.79 -0.35 22.60
C ASN A 73 -21.78 0.36 21.66
N ALA A 74 -21.29 0.88 20.53
CA ALA A 74 -22.12 1.56 19.53
C ALA A 74 -23.13 0.60 18.87
N ILE A 75 -22.73 -0.64 18.56
CA ILE A 75 -23.60 -1.68 17.97
C ILE A 75 -24.87 -1.88 18.79
N ASP A 76 -24.75 -2.04 20.11
CA ASP A 76 -25.89 -2.31 20.99
C ASP A 76 -26.91 -1.15 21.01
N LEU A 77 -26.46 0.09 20.84
CA LEU A 77 -27.34 1.25 20.75
C LEU A 77 -27.98 1.37 19.36
N TYR A 78 -27.23 1.17 18.28
CA TYR A 78 -27.81 1.15 16.92
C TYR A 78 -28.82 0.01 16.75
N GLN A 79 -28.59 -1.17 17.34
CA GLN A 79 -29.58 -2.27 17.35
C GLN A 79 -30.89 -1.86 18.03
N GLN A 80 -30.82 -1.10 19.13
CA GLN A 80 -32.01 -0.60 19.82
C GLN A 80 -32.77 0.46 19.01
N ILE A 81 -32.07 1.31 18.24
CA ILE A 81 -32.68 2.24 17.28
C ILE A 81 -33.38 1.44 16.18
N LEU A 82 -32.68 0.51 15.54
CA LEU A 82 -33.20 -0.30 14.43
C LEU A 82 -34.32 -1.27 14.83
N LYS A 83 -34.45 -1.59 16.13
CA LYS A 83 -35.61 -2.32 16.67
C LYS A 83 -36.89 -1.47 16.67
N LYS A 84 -36.76 -0.15 16.81
CA LYS A 84 -37.88 0.82 16.78
C LYS A 84 -38.17 1.30 15.35
N ASP A 85 -37.12 1.69 14.63
CA ASP A 85 -37.18 2.11 13.23
C ASP A 85 -36.18 1.30 12.40
N LYS A 86 -36.67 0.24 11.75
CA LYS A 86 -35.88 -0.68 10.92
C LYS A 86 -35.28 -0.05 9.66
N ASN A 87 -35.73 1.17 9.32
CA ASN A 87 -35.42 1.87 8.08
C ASN A 87 -34.55 3.12 8.30
N ASN A 88 -34.09 3.34 9.53
CA ASN A 88 -33.25 4.49 9.88
C ASN A 88 -31.91 4.42 9.13
N ALA A 89 -31.72 5.25 8.11
CA ALA A 89 -30.57 5.19 7.21
C ALA A 89 -29.22 5.42 7.94
N GLU A 90 -29.14 6.44 8.80
CA GLU A 90 -27.94 6.75 9.59
C GLU A 90 -27.53 5.58 10.49
N ALA A 91 -28.49 4.98 11.23
CA ALA A 91 -28.21 3.82 12.06
C ALA A 91 -27.84 2.57 11.23
N LEU A 92 -28.42 2.40 10.03
CA LEU A 92 -28.05 1.31 9.11
C LEU A 92 -26.62 1.45 8.58
N GLU A 93 -26.18 2.67 8.25
CA GLU A 93 -24.80 2.93 7.84
C GLU A 93 -23.81 2.74 8.97
N LYS A 94 -24.03 3.43 10.10
CA LYS A 94 -23.11 3.39 11.23
C LYS A 94 -22.99 1.98 11.82
N ILE A 95 -24.08 1.21 11.90
CA ILE A 95 -24.00 -0.19 12.34
C ILE A 95 -23.31 -1.09 11.30
N ALA A 96 -23.45 -0.83 10.00
CA ALA A 96 -22.75 -1.58 8.96
C ALA A 96 -21.24 -1.39 9.08
N GLU A 97 -20.79 -0.15 9.32
CA GLU A 97 -19.38 0.16 9.52
C GLU A 97 -18.86 -0.40 10.85
N CYS A 98 -19.63 -0.33 11.96
CA CYS A 98 -19.23 -1.04 13.19
C CYS A 98 -19.08 -2.54 12.96
N TYR A 99 -19.99 -3.17 12.20
CA TYR A 99 -19.88 -4.60 11.86
C TYR A 99 -18.67 -4.88 10.96
N ARG A 100 -18.31 -4.00 10.03
CA ARG A 100 -17.10 -4.13 9.22
C ARG A 100 -15.84 -4.04 10.08
N LEU A 101 -15.75 -3.01 10.92
CA LEU A 101 -14.61 -2.74 11.81
C LEU A 101 -14.45 -3.76 12.95
N THR A 102 -15.48 -4.59 13.20
CA THR A 102 -15.43 -5.74 14.14
C THR A 102 -15.44 -7.09 13.42
N SER A 103 -15.06 -7.10 12.13
CA SER A 103 -14.93 -8.27 11.23
C SER A 103 -16.19 -9.14 11.11
N ASN A 104 -17.37 -8.58 11.41
CA ASN A 104 -18.67 -9.24 11.31
C ASN A 104 -19.29 -9.05 9.91
N TYR A 105 -18.55 -9.44 8.87
CA TYR A 105 -18.86 -9.13 7.48
C TYR A 105 -20.22 -9.65 6.98
N HIS A 106 -20.73 -10.75 7.55
CA HIS A 106 -22.11 -11.22 7.28
C HIS A 106 -23.19 -10.22 7.73
N LYS A 107 -23.03 -9.58 8.90
CA LYS A 107 -23.94 -8.53 9.35
C LYS A 107 -23.69 -7.21 8.64
N ALA A 108 -22.41 -6.89 8.36
CA ALA A 108 -22.02 -5.69 7.62
C ALA A 108 -22.69 -5.66 6.23
N GLU A 109 -22.56 -6.72 5.44
CA GLU A 109 -23.22 -6.84 4.12
C GLU A 109 -24.74 -6.62 4.22
N SER A 110 -25.40 -7.27 5.19
CA SER A 110 -26.85 -7.15 5.37
C SER A 110 -27.31 -5.75 5.75
N ALA A 111 -26.47 -5.00 6.49
CA ALA A 111 -26.73 -3.62 6.87
C ALA A 111 -26.42 -2.65 5.71
N TYR A 112 -25.26 -2.78 5.05
CA TYR A 112 -24.89 -2.01 3.86
C TYR A 112 -25.91 -2.16 2.73
N LYS A 113 -26.36 -3.39 2.43
CA LYS A 113 -27.38 -3.67 1.40
C LYS A 113 -28.74 -3.01 1.69
N LYS A 114 -28.99 -2.58 2.93
CA LYS A 114 -30.16 -1.76 3.30
C LYS A 114 -29.84 -0.28 3.23
N ALA A 115 -28.70 0.15 3.79
CA ALA A 115 -28.22 1.53 3.74
C ALA A 115 -28.13 2.06 2.30
N ALA A 116 -27.55 1.27 1.38
CA ALA A 116 -27.43 1.57 -0.05
C ALA A 116 -28.76 1.80 -0.77
N LYS A 117 -29.91 1.41 -0.19
CA LYS A 117 -31.24 1.70 -0.75
C LYS A 117 -31.71 3.11 -0.44
N TYR A 118 -31.22 3.70 0.64
CA TYR A 118 -31.54 5.06 1.07
C TYR A 118 -30.52 6.05 0.52
N ASN A 119 -29.23 5.69 0.55
CA ASN A 119 -28.12 6.53 0.10
C ASN A 119 -27.29 5.84 -1.00
N PRO A 120 -27.87 5.59 -2.19
CA PRO A 120 -27.20 4.85 -3.28
C PRO A 120 -25.99 5.58 -3.87
N ASP A 121 -25.96 6.91 -3.80
CA ASP A 121 -24.88 7.73 -4.40
C ASP A 121 -23.82 8.17 -3.38
N GLN A 122 -23.85 7.66 -2.14
CA GLN A 122 -22.82 7.90 -1.13
C GLN A 122 -21.59 7.01 -1.42
N PRO A 123 -20.43 7.57 -1.81
CA PRO A 123 -19.41 6.73 -2.43
C PRO A 123 -18.73 5.77 -1.43
N ILE A 124 -18.36 6.26 -0.25
CA ILE A 124 -17.70 5.42 0.77
C ILE A 124 -18.59 4.27 1.25
N LEU A 125 -19.93 4.45 1.25
CA LEU A 125 -20.89 3.39 1.53
C LEU A 125 -20.79 2.29 0.48
N GLN A 126 -20.80 2.65 -0.81
CA GLN A 126 -20.66 1.66 -1.90
C GLN A 126 -19.31 0.94 -1.81
N PHE A 127 -18.20 1.65 -1.60
CA PHE A 127 -16.89 1.01 -1.47
C PHE A 127 -16.83 -0.01 -0.32
N ARG A 128 -17.28 0.37 0.89
CA ARG A 128 -17.30 -0.54 2.04
C ARG A 128 -18.34 -1.67 1.89
N TYR A 129 -19.43 -1.45 1.15
CA TYR A 129 -20.38 -2.52 0.78
C TYR A 129 -19.74 -3.55 -0.16
N GLY A 130 -18.99 -3.11 -1.17
CA GLY A 130 -18.24 -3.98 -2.07
C GLY A 130 -17.21 -4.84 -1.32
N GLN A 131 -16.45 -4.24 -0.40
CA GLN A 131 -15.53 -4.99 0.47
C GLN A 131 -16.26 -6.02 1.34
N ALA A 132 -17.41 -5.67 1.93
CA ALA A 132 -18.21 -6.62 2.71
C ALA A 132 -18.80 -7.78 1.87
N LEU A 133 -19.07 -7.55 0.58
CA LEU A 133 -19.44 -8.61 -0.37
C LEU A 133 -18.24 -9.52 -0.68
N MET A 134 -17.04 -8.98 -0.90
CA MET A 134 -15.81 -9.78 -1.09
C MET A 134 -15.49 -10.65 0.13
N ALA A 135 -15.59 -10.10 1.33
CA ALA A 135 -15.44 -10.85 2.58
C ALA A 135 -16.37 -12.07 2.65
N ASN A 136 -17.61 -11.91 2.20
CA ASN A 136 -18.60 -12.96 2.09
C ASN A 136 -18.52 -13.78 0.77
N ARG A 137 -17.43 -13.63 0.01
CA ARG A 137 -17.11 -14.31 -1.26
C ARG A 137 -18.08 -14.06 -2.42
N LYS A 138 -18.80 -12.94 -2.39
CA LYS A 138 -19.79 -12.51 -3.38
C LYS A 138 -19.19 -11.58 -4.44
N TYR A 139 -18.09 -12.01 -5.06
CA TYR A 139 -17.32 -11.23 -6.03
C TYR A 139 -18.17 -10.71 -7.21
N GLU A 140 -19.11 -11.52 -7.71
CA GLU A 140 -20.00 -11.12 -8.81
C GLU A 140 -20.96 -9.98 -8.41
N GLU A 141 -21.53 -10.02 -7.19
CA GLU A 141 -22.33 -8.90 -6.68
C GLU A 141 -21.46 -7.66 -6.40
N ALA A 142 -20.19 -7.87 -6.01
CA ALA A 142 -19.26 -6.79 -5.70
C ALA A 142 -18.82 -6.00 -6.95
N ILE A 143 -18.70 -6.64 -8.13
CA ILE A 143 -18.34 -5.98 -9.40
C ILE A 143 -19.24 -4.76 -9.66
N ALA A 144 -20.57 -4.95 -9.62
CA ALA A 144 -21.51 -3.87 -9.90
C ALA A 144 -21.45 -2.73 -8.86
N VAL A 145 -21.11 -3.04 -7.61
CA VAL A 145 -20.96 -2.06 -6.53
C VAL A 145 -19.67 -1.24 -6.71
N PHE A 146 -18.56 -1.87 -7.08
CA PHE A 146 -17.30 -1.17 -7.37
C PHE A 146 -17.31 -0.41 -8.70
N GLU A 147 -18.07 -0.88 -9.70
CA GLU A 147 -18.34 -0.11 -10.92
C GLU A 147 -19.15 1.15 -10.60
N LYS A 148 -20.21 1.05 -9.79
CA LYS A 148 -20.94 2.22 -9.28
C LYS A 148 -20.06 3.16 -8.45
N TYR A 149 -19.14 2.63 -7.63
CA TYR A 149 -18.15 3.48 -6.94
C TYR A 149 -17.21 4.19 -7.93
N SER A 150 -16.80 3.51 -8.99
CA SER A 150 -15.93 4.06 -10.05
C SER A 150 -16.60 5.16 -10.88
N GLU A 151 -17.94 5.15 -11.00
CA GLU A 151 -18.75 6.24 -11.56
C GLU A 151 -18.82 7.44 -10.62
N LEU A 152 -19.01 7.20 -9.32
CA LEU A 152 -19.14 8.24 -8.29
C LEU A 152 -17.81 8.94 -7.99
N VAL A 153 -16.69 8.21 -8.04
CA VAL A 153 -15.34 8.71 -7.74
C VAL A 153 -14.37 8.24 -8.84
N PRO A 154 -14.42 8.84 -10.04
CA PRO A 154 -13.61 8.40 -11.17
C PRO A 154 -12.10 8.58 -10.97
N TYR A 155 -11.70 9.40 -10.01
CA TYR A 155 -10.30 9.62 -9.62
C TYR A 155 -9.81 8.74 -8.46
N ASP A 156 -10.69 7.94 -7.84
CA ASP A 156 -10.24 6.93 -6.89
C ASP A 156 -9.87 5.65 -7.67
N SER A 157 -8.64 5.18 -7.47
CA SER A 157 -8.12 4.01 -8.16
C SER A 157 -8.83 2.73 -7.72
N ARG A 158 -9.24 2.66 -6.44
CA ARG A 158 -9.71 1.44 -5.78
C ARG A 158 -10.96 0.88 -6.43
N GLY A 159 -11.87 1.74 -6.91
CA GLY A 159 -13.04 1.30 -7.66
C GLY A 159 -12.67 0.42 -8.86
N TRP A 160 -11.73 0.88 -9.67
CA TRP A 160 -11.24 0.12 -10.82
C TRP A 160 -10.46 -1.12 -10.38
N GLN A 161 -9.55 -0.98 -9.41
CA GLN A 161 -8.70 -2.08 -8.91
C GLN A 161 -9.55 -3.24 -8.39
N PHE A 162 -10.47 -2.97 -7.45
CA PHE A 162 -11.35 -3.97 -6.86
C PHE A 162 -12.30 -4.61 -7.89
N THR A 163 -12.80 -3.85 -8.87
CA THR A 163 -13.54 -4.42 -10.02
C THR A 163 -12.67 -5.41 -10.81
N GLN A 164 -11.41 -5.10 -11.09
CA GLN A 164 -10.51 -6.03 -11.81
C GLN A 164 -10.17 -7.25 -10.97
N SER A 165 -9.96 -7.11 -9.65
CA SER A 165 -9.69 -8.24 -8.77
C SER A 165 -10.89 -9.20 -8.72
N CYS A 166 -12.11 -8.67 -8.60
CA CYS A 166 -13.34 -9.48 -8.63
C CYS A 166 -13.51 -10.21 -9.98
N LYS A 167 -13.29 -9.52 -11.11
CA LYS A 167 -13.32 -10.15 -12.46
C LYS A 167 -12.23 -11.22 -12.64
N SER A 168 -11.08 -11.03 -11.98
CA SER A 168 -9.92 -11.92 -12.04
C SER A 168 -9.88 -12.96 -10.92
N ILE A 169 -10.92 -13.07 -10.09
CA ILE A 169 -10.86 -13.81 -8.82
C ILE A 169 -10.50 -15.29 -9.00
N LYS A 170 -10.90 -15.91 -10.12
CA LYS A 170 -10.53 -17.30 -10.48
C LYS A 170 -9.02 -17.49 -10.69
N LYS A 171 -8.29 -16.45 -11.11
CA LYS A 171 -6.83 -16.46 -11.22
C LYS A 171 -6.20 -16.24 -9.84
N LEU A 172 -6.70 -15.28 -9.07
CA LEU A 172 -6.17 -14.95 -7.74
C LEU A 172 -6.39 -16.07 -6.71
N GLN A 173 -7.48 -16.83 -6.85
CA GLN A 173 -7.82 -18.02 -6.04
C GLN A 173 -7.28 -19.34 -6.61
N LEU A 174 -6.42 -19.30 -7.64
CA LEU A 174 -5.80 -20.50 -8.18
C LEU A 174 -4.72 -20.99 -7.22
N ASP A 175 -5.03 -22.03 -6.44
CA ASP A 175 -4.04 -22.68 -5.58
C ASP A 175 -2.91 -23.30 -6.43
N SER A 176 -1.71 -22.76 -6.27
CA SER A 176 -0.51 -23.27 -6.93
C SER A 176 -0.08 -24.64 -6.40
N GLY A 177 -0.59 -25.06 -5.24
CA GLY A 177 -0.11 -26.21 -4.46
C GLY A 177 1.35 -26.05 -4.01
N GLN A 178 1.86 -24.81 -3.98
CA GLN A 178 3.21 -24.47 -3.53
C GLN A 178 3.24 -24.18 -2.02
N TYR A 179 2.12 -23.73 -1.47
CA TYR A 179 2.02 -23.24 -0.10
C TYR A 179 1.20 -24.19 0.76
N ASN A 180 1.75 -24.62 1.88
CA ASN A 180 0.98 -25.27 2.95
C ASN A 180 0.80 -24.27 4.09
N ILE A 181 -0.44 -24.08 4.55
CA ILE A 181 -0.79 -23.11 5.59
C ILE A 181 -1.45 -23.83 6.75
N THR A 182 -0.98 -23.53 7.97
CA THR A 182 -1.41 -24.22 9.19
C THR A 182 -1.56 -23.20 10.33
N SER A 183 -2.72 -23.19 10.99
CA SER A 183 -2.89 -22.33 12.18
C SER A 183 -1.97 -22.79 13.31
N LEU A 184 -1.36 -21.86 14.04
CA LEU A 184 -0.51 -22.21 15.17
C LEU A 184 -1.33 -22.58 16.42
N PRO A 185 -0.87 -23.54 17.23
CA PRO A 185 -1.55 -23.94 18.46
C PRO A 185 -1.48 -22.87 19.57
N ILE A 186 -0.53 -21.92 19.48
CA ILE A 186 -0.31 -20.83 20.45
C ILE A 186 -1.47 -19.81 20.51
N ASN A 187 -2.32 -19.81 19.50
CA ASN A 187 -3.37 -18.84 19.30
C ASN A 187 -4.52 -19.04 20.30
N SER A 188 -5.03 -17.94 20.84
CA SER A 188 -5.91 -17.84 22.01
C SER A 188 -7.40 -17.83 21.63
N LYS A 189 -8.23 -17.09 22.39
CA LYS A 189 -9.63 -16.79 22.02
C LYS A 189 -9.82 -15.35 21.53
N GLY A 190 -8.82 -14.49 21.76
CA GLY A 190 -8.76 -13.13 21.22
C GLY A 190 -7.93 -13.09 19.95
N SER A 191 -7.70 -11.88 19.43
CA SER A 191 -6.77 -11.65 18.33
C SER A 191 -5.32 -11.89 18.75
N ASP A 192 -4.57 -12.58 17.90
CA ASP A 192 -3.15 -12.92 18.02
C ASP A 192 -2.48 -12.65 16.67
N PHE A 193 -1.60 -11.64 16.60
CA PHE A 193 -1.17 -11.13 15.31
C PHE A 193 0.20 -10.44 15.25
N SER A 194 0.64 -10.20 14.01
CA SER A 194 1.95 -9.65 13.63
C SER A 194 3.11 -10.35 14.34
N PRO A 195 3.32 -11.65 14.06
CA PRO A 195 4.47 -12.38 14.54
C PRO A 195 5.77 -11.77 14.03
N SER A 196 6.83 -11.86 14.83
CA SER A 196 8.14 -11.32 14.55
C SER A 196 9.21 -12.21 15.17
N PHE A 197 10.27 -12.51 14.43
CA PHE A 197 11.34 -13.40 14.89
C PHE A 197 12.16 -12.75 16.01
N PHE A 198 12.29 -13.44 17.14
CA PHE A 198 13.15 -13.02 18.25
C PHE A 198 13.83 -14.25 18.87
N ASN A 199 15.18 -14.26 18.83
CA ASN A 199 15.97 -15.46 19.09
C ASN A 199 15.43 -16.65 18.26
N ASP A 200 15.21 -17.80 18.89
CA ASP A 200 14.63 -19.00 18.24
C ASP A 200 13.09 -18.98 18.20
N GLY A 201 12.45 -17.96 18.80
CA GLY A 201 11.01 -17.87 19.01
C GLY A 201 10.31 -16.75 18.21
N LEU A 202 9.05 -16.51 18.59
CA LEU A 202 8.19 -15.47 18.04
C LEU A 202 7.75 -14.50 19.13
N VAL A 203 7.86 -13.21 18.87
CA VAL A 203 7.12 -12.16 19.57
C VAL A 203 5.92 -11.73 18.72
N PHE A 204 4.77 -11.54 19.35
CA PHE A 204 3.52 -11.16 18.68
C PHE A 204 2.63 -10.30 19.58
N ALA A 205 1.70 -9.56 18.98
CA ALA A 205 0.69 -8.78 19.69
C ALA A 205 -0.55 -9.64 20.00
N SER A 206 -1.16 -9.48 21.16
CA SER A 206 -2.34 -10.27 21.54
C SER A 206 -3.31 -9.55 22.47
N GLY A 207 -4.61 -9.79 22.25
CA GLY A 207 -5.71 -9.42 23.16
C GLY A 207 -5.96 -10.44 24.30
N ARG A 208 -5.03 -11.38 24.53
CA ARG A 208 -5.12 -12.36 25.62
C ARG A 208 -4.93 -11.69 26.99
N ASN A 209 -5.78 -12.02 27.95
CA ASN A 209 -5.71 -11.49 29.31
C ASN A 209 -4.74 -12.32 30.18
N LEU A 210 -3.44 -12.10 30.01
CA LEU A 210 -2.36 -12.71 30.82
C LEU A 210 -1.46 -11.66 31.51
N SER A 211 -1.59 -10.38 31.18
CA SER A 211 -0.85 -9.30 31.82
C SER A 211 -1.52 -8.83 33.11
N ALA A 212 -0.91 -7.85 33.79
CA ALA A 212 -1.46 -7.29 35.03
C ALA A 212 -2.53 -6.20 34.80
N PHE A 213 -2.96 -5.97 33.55
CA PHE A 213 -3.83 -4.86 33.17
C PHE A 213 -5.24 -5.35 32.82
N GLU A 214 -6.24 -5.06 33.66
CA GLU A 214 -7.64 -5.50 33.45
C GLU A 214 -8.43 -4.64 32.44
N GLN A 215 -7.75 -3.86 31.60
CA GLN A 215 -8.42 -2.94 30.67
C GLN A 215 -9.03 -3.68 29.49
N LYS A 216 -10.28 -3.31 29.16
CA LYS A 216 -10.96 -3.79 27.97
C LYS A 216 -10.98 -2.73 26.88
N ASP A 217 -10.66 -3.16 25.68
CA ASP A 217 -10.79 -2.37 24.47
C ASP A 217 -12.27 -2.19 24.09
N GLY A 218 -12.70 -0.95 23.87
CA GLY A 218 -14.06 -0.63 23.45
C GLY A 218 -14.33 -0.96 21.98
N TRP A 219 -13.29 -1.06 21.15
CA TRP A 219 -13.38 -1.47 19.75
C TRP A 219 -13.72 -2.96 19.69
N THR A 220 -12.79 -3.83 20.12
CA THR A 220 -12.88 -5.29 19.97
C THR A 220 -13.66 -6.00 21.09
N GLY A 221 -13.77 -5.39 22.27
CA GLY A 221 -14.29 -6.02 23.49
C GLY A 221 -13.27 -6.92 24.23
N GLU A 222 -12.04 -7.00 23.74
CA GLU A 222 -10.96 -7.87 24.25
C GLU A 222 -10.13 -7.15 25.33
N ALA A 223 -9.05 -7.78 25.82
CA ALA A 223 -8.06 -7.04 26.62
C ALA A 223 -7.31 -6.05 25.73
N PHE A 224 -6.69 -5.03 26.34
CA PHE A 224 -5.71 -4.20 25.63
C PHE A 224 -4.59 -5.07 25.07
N LEU A 225 -4.04 -4.66 23.93
CA LEU A 225 -3.02 -5.44 23.23
C LEU A 225 -1.70 -5.37 23.97
N ASP A 226 -1.11 -6.53 24.22
CA ASP A 226 0.17 -6.73 24.89
C ASP A 226 1.11 -7.52 23.99
N LEU A 227 2.43 -7.35 24.15
CA LEU A 227 3.41 -8.22 23.48
C LEU A 227 3.65 -9.51 24.27
N TYR A 228 3.67 -10.64 23.56
CA TYR A 228 3.89 -11.99 24.10
C TYR A 228 5.02 -12.70 23.37
N TYR A 229 5.63 -13.69 24.02
CA TYR A 229 6.72 -14.50 23.49
C TYR A 229 6.42 -16.00 23.60
N THR A 230 6.83 -16.76 22.59
CA THR A 230 6.74 -18.23 22.53
C THR A 230 7.92 -18.80 21.73
N GLU A 231 8.27 -20.06 21.99
CA GLU A 231 9.40 -20.77 21.41
C GLU A 231 8.94 -22.10 20.81
N PRO A 232 9.51 -22.55 19.69
CA PRO A 232 9.25 -23.88 19.15
C PRO A 232 9.81 -24.96 20.10
N GLN A 233 9.12 -26.08 20.20
CA GLN A 233 9.57 -27.27 20.92
C GLN A 233 9.68 -28.47 19.97
N ALA A 234 10.24 -29.58 20.47
CA ALA A 234 10.32 -30.84 19.70
C ALA A 234 8.93 -31.30 19.22
N GLU A 235 7.90 -31.07 20.03
CA GLU A 235 6.49 -31.25 19.69
C GLU A 235 5.73 -29.95 19.99
N GLY A 236 5.52 -29.11 18.96
CA GLY A 236 4.72 -27.90 19.07
C GLY A 236 5.49 -26.66 19.55
N TRP A 237 4.96 -25.97 20.55
CA TRP A 237 5.39 -24.64 21.01
C TRP A 237 5.23 -24.51 22.53
N THR A 238 6.02 -23.64 23.16
CA THR A 238 5.78 -23.23 24.55
C THR A 238 4.46 -22.45 24.68
N GLU A 239 3.79 -22.59 25.82
CA GLU A 239 2.69 -21.71 26.20
C GLU A 239 3.17 -20.24 26.19
N PRO A 240 2.52 -19.32 25.45
CA PRO A 240 3.04 -17.96 25.33
C PRO A 240 3.00 -17.17 26.63
N VAL A 241 4.09 -16.48 26.93
CA VAL A 241 4.29 -15.69 28.15
C VAL A 241 4.36 -14.20 27.82
N VAL A 242 4.00 -13.34 28.79
CA VAL A 242 4.13 -11.88 28.67
C VAL A 242 5.59 -11.52 28.37
N LEU A 243 5.84 -10.65 27.39
CA LEU A 243 7.18 -10.24 27.02
C LEU A 243 7.90 -9.57 28.22
N PRO A 244 9.08 -10.06 28.66
CA PRO A 244 9.67 -9.62 29.91
C PRO A 244 10.31 -8.23 29.77
N GLY A 245 9.88 -7.27 30.61
CA GLY A 245 10.50 -5.94 30.65
C GLY A 245 9.53 -4.80 30.99
N LYS A 246 9.76 -3.66 30.34
CA LYS A 246 8.96 -2.42 30.46
C LYS A 246 8.24 -2.04 29.14
N THR A 247 8.10 -3.00 28.23
CA THR A 247 7.47 -2.81 26.91
C THR A 247 5.97 -2.69 27.05
N ASN A 248 5.39 -3.60 27.83
CA ASN A 248 3.96 -3.74 28.06
C ASN A 248 3.49 -2.73 29.12
N THR A 249 2.40 -2.01 28.86
CA THR A 249 1.92 -0.91 29.69
C THR A 249 0.38 -0.87 29.74
N PRO A 250 -0.24 0.06 30.49
CA PRO A 250 -1.68 0.33 30.39
C PRO A 250 -2.18 0.87 29.02
N ALA A 251 -1.39 0.80 27.96
CA ALA A 251 -1.73 1.21 26.59
C ALA A 251 -1.85 -0.03 25.69
N HIS A 252 -2.16 0.15 24.40
CA HIS A 252 -1.97 -0.94 23.43
C HIS A 252 -0.52 -0.97 22.98
N GLU A 253 0.14 -2.12 23.08
CA GLU A 253 1.38 -2.44 22.40
C GLU A 253 1.14 -3.43 21.25
N GLY A 254 1.85 -3.23 20.14
CA GLY A 254 1.71 -4.07 18.95
C GLY A 254 2.70 -3.68 17.87
N PRO A 255 2.57 -4.24 16.66
CA PRO A 255 3.62 -4.97 15.94
C PRO A 255 5.08 -4.57 16.25
N ALA A 256 5.94 -5.57 16.44
CA ALA A 256 7.34 -5.38 16.79
C ALA A 256 8.30 -5.93 15.72
N THR A 257 9.50 -5.36 15.65
CA THR A 257 10.61 -5.82 14.79
C THR A 257 11.92 -5.73 15.57
N PHE A 258 12.89 -6.58 15.23
CA PHE A 258 14.13 -6.75 16.00
C PHE A 258 15.34 -6.57 15.10
N ASN A 259 16.46 -6.10 15.68
CA ASN A 259 17.75 -6.22 15.00
C ASN A 259 18.19 -7.69 14.95
N LYS A 260 19.03 -8.03 13.97
CA LYS A 260 19.59 -9.39 13.78
C LYS A 260 20.36 -9.97 14.98
N PHE A 261 20.61 -9.18 16.02
CA PHE A 261 21.34 -9.56 17.22
C PHE A 261 20.42 -9.84 18.42
N GLY A 262 19.10 -9.60 18.30
CA GLY A 262 18.16 -9.71 19.44
C GLY A 262 18.43 -8.69 20.56
N THR A 263 19.16 -7.61 20.29
CA THR A 263 19.56 -6.62 21.31
C THR A 263 18.73 -5.33 21.29
N LEU A 264 18.03 -5.08 20.18
CA LEU A 264 17.23 -3.87 19.96
C LEU A 264 15.90 -4.26 19.31
N MET A 265 14.81 -3.75 19.87
CA MET A 265 13.45 -3.88 19.35
C MET A 265 12.93 -2.50 18.95
N TYR A 266 12.16 -2.44 17.87
CA TYR A 266 11.27 -1.33 17.56
C TYR A 266 9.82 -1.85 17.59
N PHE A 267 8.91 -1.11 18.20
CA PHE A 267 7.51 -1.54 18.37
C PHE A 267 6.55 -0.36 18.37
N THR A 268 5.28 -0.63 18.10
CA THR A 268 4.20 0.35 18.16
C THR A 268 3.60 0.38 19.57
N ARG A 269 3.26 1.57 20.05
CA ARG A 269 2.41 1.77 21.22
C ARG A 269 1.39 2.88 20.95
N SER A 270 0.16 2.74 21.45
CA SER A 270 -0.80 3.84 21.46
C SER A 270 -0.41 4.91 22.48
N ALA A 271 -0.43 6.19 22.09
CA ALA A 271 -0.18 7.31 22.99
C ALA A 271 -1.13 7.32 24.20
N THR A 272 -0.78 8.03 25.28
CA THR A 272 -1.65 8.09 26.47
C THR A 272 -2.76 9.14 26.32
N LYS A 273 -3.84 9.01 27.11
CA LYS A 273 -5.00 9.93 27.03
C LYS A 273 -4.58 11.37 27.33
N GLY A 274 -4.77 12.25 26.35
CA GLY A 274 -4.41 13.66 26.40
C GLY A 274 -3.40 14.10 25.34
N GLU A 275 -2.79 13.15 24.61
CA GLU A 275 -1.76 13.41 23.60
C GLU A 275 -2.29 13.54 22.15
N SER A 276 -3.62 13.56 21.92
CA SER A 276 -4.19 13.77 20.57
C SER A 276 -5.05 15.03 20.51
N LYS A 277 -5.01 15.71 19.34
CA LYS A 277 -5.93 16.82 19.03
C LYS A 277 -7.36 16.36 18.70
N LYS A 278 -7.58 15.08 18.39
CA LYS A 278 -8.92 14.51 18.15
C LYS A 278 -9.49 13.95 19.45
N SER A 279 -10.67 14.43 19.84
CA SER A 279 -11.33 14.02 21.09
C SER A 279 -11.65 12.53 21.09
N GLY A 280 -10.99 11.77 21.98
CA GLY A 280 -11.26 10.34 22.18
C GLY A 280 -10.36 9.40 21.39
N THR A 281 -9.45 9.91 20.57
CA THR A 281 -8.46 9.12 19.84
C THR A 281 -7.10 9.14 20.56
N VAL A 282 -6.32 8.08 20.41
CA VAL A 282 -4.89 8.06 20.76
C VAL A 282 -4.09 7.65 19.53
N ASN A 283 -3.12 8.48 19.14
CA ASN A 283 -2.30 8.20 17.96
C ASN A 283 -1.35 7.03 18.25
N LEU A 284 -0.94 6.31 17.21
CA LEU A 284 0.14 5.33 17.34
C LEU A 284 1.49 6.03 17.31
N LYS A 285 2.45 5.50 18.07
CA LYS A 285 3.83 5.99 18.14
C LYS A 285 4.79 4.80 18.07
N LEU A 286 5.96 5.02 17.46
CA LEU A 286 7.05 4.04 17.46
C LEU A 286 8.00 4.29 18.64
N TYR A 287 8.36 3.20 19.31
CA TYR A 287 9.33 3.17 20.40
C TYR A 287 10.47 2.21 20.05
N GLN A 288 11.66 2.50 20.57
CA GLN A 288 12.76 1.54 20.66
C GLN A 288 12.85 0.96 22.08
N ALA A 289 13.38 -0.26 22.23
CA ALA A 289 13.73 -0.86 23.52
C ALA A 289 15.00 -1.71 23.39
N LYS A 290 15.77 -1.84 24.47
CA LYS A 290 17.03 -2.62 24.51
C LYS A 290 16.90 -3.87 25.36
N TRP A 291 17.54 -4.96 24.94
CA TRP A 291 17.59 -6.20 25.70
C TRP A 291 18.76 -6.15 26.70
N VAL A 292 18.45 -6.09 28.00
CA VAL A 292 19.43 -6.00 29.08
C VAL A 292 19.05 -6.98 30.19
N ASN A 293 19.98 -7.88 30.54
CA ASN A 293 19.81 -8.86 31.62
C ASN A 293 18.52 -9.70 31.52
N GLY A 294 18.16 -10.13 30.31
CA GLY A 294 16.98 -10.96 30.06
C GLY A 294 15.64 -10.21 30.07
N LYS A 295 15.66 -8.88 29.92
CA LYS A 295 14.48 -8.02 29.93
C LYS A 295 14.60 -6.88 28.92
N TRP A 296 13.48 -6.43 28.38
CA TRP A 296 13.41 -5.20 27.60
C TRP A 296 13.37 -3.98 28.52
N THR A 297 14.37 -3.10 28.41
CA THR A 297 14.50 -1.84 29.14
C THR A 297 14.75 -0.68 28.16
N ASP A 298 15.06 0.51 28.69
CA ASP A 298 15.48 1.69 27.91
C ASP A 298 14.51 2.00 26.77
N VAL A 299 13.24 2.21 27.14
CA VAL A 299 12.14 2.42 26.19
C VAL A 299 12.05 3.90 25.84
N ASP A 300 12.49 4.27 24.64
CA ASP A 300 12.51 5.65 24.14
C ASP A 300 11.59 5.82 22.90
N GLU A 301 11.02 7.00 22.69
CA GLU A 301 10.30 7.34 21.45
C GLU A 301 11.25 7.56 20.27
N LEU A 302 10.80 7.20 19.06
CA LEU A 302 11.51 7.56 17.83
C LEU A 302 11.32 9.05 17.48
N PRO A 303 12.34 9.71 16.89
CA PRO A 303 12.38 11.17 16.75
C PRO A 303 11.38 11.76 15.74
N PHE A 304 10.64 10.92 15.02
CA PHE A 304 9.64 11.31 14.01
C PHE A 304 8.20 10.93 14.42
N ASN A 305 7.98 10.57 15.69
CA ASN A 305 6.63 10.49 16.26
C ASN A 305 5.95 11.87 16.30
N SER A 306 4.62 11.88 16.35
CA SER A 306 3.82 13.10 16.48
C SER A 306 2.55 12.86 17.29
N ASN A 307 1.95 13.97 17.74
CA ASN A 307 0.62 14.03 18.35
C ASN A 307 -0.47 14.40 17.32
N ASP A 308 -0.07 14.68 16.07
CA ASP A 308 -0.97 15.10 14.97
C ASP A 308 -1.26 13.96 13.97
N TYR A 309 -0.38 12.97 13.89
CA TYR A 309 -0.52 11.74 13.09
C TYR A 309 -0.01 10.53 13.89
N SER A 310 -0.34 9.34 13.41
CA SER A 310 0.06 8.03 13.93
C SER A 310 1.24 7.47 13.16
N VAL A 311 2.19 6.86 13.86
CA VAL A 311 3.33 6.13 13.27
C VAL A 311 3.39 4.75 13.92
N GLY A 312 3.46 3.69 13.12
CA GLY A 312 3.38 2.33 13.65
C GLY A 312 3.83 1.24 12.67
N GLN A 313 3.68 0.00 13.11
CA GLN A 313 3.94 -1.21 12.30
C GLN A 313 5.36 -1.24 11.70
N PRO A 314 6.40 -1.24 12.55
CA PRO A 314 7.78 -1.12 12.12
C PRO A 314 8.32 -2.41 11.49
N ALA A 315 9.14 -2.26 10.45
CA ALA A 315 9.97 -3.30 9.87
C ALA A 315 11.41 -2.80 9.65
N LEU A 316 12.34 -3.36 10.42
CA LEU A 316 13.75 -3.04 10.33
C LEU A 316 14.41 -3.88 9.24
N SER A 317 15.25 -3.26 8.40
CA SER A 317 16.08 -3.99 7.43
C SER A 317 17.06 -4.93 8.13
N PRO A 318 17.43 -6.08 7.55
CA PRO A 318 18.28 -7.07 8.24
C PRO A 318 19.65 -6.56 8.66
N GLU A 319 20.19 -5.56 7.96
CA GLU A 319 21.43 -4.85 8.30
C GLU A 319 21.25 -3.72 9.33
N GLY A 320 20.01 -3.40 9.71
CA GLY A 320 19.66 -2.43 10.75
C GLY A 320 19.79 -0.96 10.33
N LYS A 321 19.80 -0.68 9.03
CA LYS A 321 20.03 0.67 8.48
C LYS A 321 18.79 1.39 7.98
N THR A 322 17.71 0.66 7.70
CA THR A 322 16.46 1.25 7.18
C THR A 322 15.30 0.74 8.01
N LEU A 323 14.46 1.64 8.48
CA LEU A 323 13.22 1.31 9.18
C LEU A 323 12.05 1.70 8.29
N TYR A 324 11.35 0.70 7.78
CA TYR A 324 10.06 0.85 7.10
C TYR A 324 8.95 0.88 8.15
N PHE A 325 7.90 1.65 7.90
CA PHE A 325 6.75 1.75 8.81
C PHE A 325 5.53 2.36 8.12
N THR A 326 4.38 2.23 8.77
CA THR A 326 3.09 2.76 8.34
C THR A 326 2.80 4.10 9.02
N SER A 327 2.23 5.07 8.30
CA SER A 327 1.77 6.33 8.90
C SER A 327 0.67 7.04 8.11
N ASP A 328 -0.20 7.76 8.82
CA ASP A 328 -1.19 8.71 8.27
C ASP A 328 -0.66 10.17 8.30
N MET A 329 0.65 10.36 8.02
CA MET A 329 1.24 11.71 7.95
C MET A 329 0.52 12.58 6.90
N PRO A 330 0.38 13.89 7.13
CA PRO A 330 -0.15 14.82 6.13
C PRO A 330 0.61 14.74 4.79
N ASN A 331 -0.13 14.90 3.69
CA ASN A 331 0.35 14.77 2.31
C ASN A 331 0.81 13.34 1.90
N GLY A 332 0.35 12.31 2.61
CA GLY A 332 0.27 10.95 2.07
C GLY A 332 -0.77 10.83 0.95
N TYR A 333 -0.81 9.67 0.30
CA TYR A 333 -1.71 9.37 -0.83
C TYR A 333 -3.05 8.77 -0.40
N GLY A 334 -3.11 8.12 0.77
CA GLY A 334 -4.29 7.40 1.23
C GLY A 334 -4.66 7.63 2.69
N GLY A 335 -5.29 6.60 3.28
CA GLY A 335 -5.60 6.56 4.70
C GLY A 335 -4.36 6.29 5.55
N LYS A 336 -3.48 5.38 5.10
CA LYS A 336 -2.15 5.11 5.66
C LYS A 336 -1.21 4.74 4.53
N ASP A 337 -0.03 5.33 4.57
CA ASP A 337 1.02 5.13 3.57
C ASP A 337 2.21 4.41 4.22
N LEU A 338 2.99 3.70 3.40
CA LEU A 338 4.32 3.21 3.78
C LEU A 338 5.37 4.32 3.64
N TYR A 339 6.22 4.40 4.65
CA TYR A 339 7.37 5.29 4.74
C TYR A 339 8.64 4.48 5.04
N LYS A 340 9.80 5.08 4.80
CA LYS A 340 11.09 4.65 5.36
C LYS A 340 11.82 5.78 6.07
N SER A 341 12.69 5.44 7.02
CA SER A 341 13.74 6.30 7.57
C SER A 341 15.07 5.54 7.54
N GLU A 342 16.19 6.25 7.36
CA GLU A 342 17.53 5.67 7.28
C GLU A 342 18.36 6.02 8.52
N TYR A 343 19.18 5.09 9.01
CA TYR A 343 20.01 5.25 10.19
C TYR A 343 21.42 5.68 9.81
N ILE A 344 21.67 6.99 9.86
CA ILE A 344 22.90 7.62 9.40
C ILE A 344 23.56 8.34 10.57
N ASN A 345 24.86 8.10 10.81
CA ASN A 345 25.65 8.75 11.85
C ASN A 345 25.02 8.68 13.27
N GLY A 346 24.37 7.56 13.60
CA GLY A 346 23.74 7.33 14.89
C GLY A 346 22.35 7.94 15.07
N LYS A 347 21.71 8.41 13.98
CA LYS A 347 20.38 9.02 14.01
C LYS A 347 19.50 8.53 12.86
N TRP A 348 18.20 8.45 13.10
CA TRP A 348 17.19 8.29 12.06
C TRP A 348 17.04 9.60 11.26
N THR A 349 16.96 9.50 9.92
CA THR A 349 16.61 10.62 9.04
C THR A 349 15.14 11.02 9.17
N ALA A 350 14.77 12.14 8.55
CA ALA A 350 13.37 12.42 8.29
C ALA A 350 12.71 11.26 7.51
N PRO A 351 11.43 10.93 7.78
CA PRO A 351 10.65 9.98 7.00
C PRO A 351 10.56 10.35 5.52
N GLN A 352 10.64 9.35 4.65
CA GLN A 352 10.39 9.45 3.22
C GLN A 352 9.23 8.52 2.84
N ASN A 353 8.19 9.07 2.22
CA ASN A 353 7.07 8.31 1.67
C ASN A 353 7.57 7.41 0.52
N LEU A 354 7.08 6.16 0.43
CA LEU A 354 7.54 5.22 -0.60
C LEU A 354 6.98 5.47 -2.02
N GLY A 355 5.99 6.36 -2.16
CA GLY A 355 5.48 6.84 -3.45
C GLY A 355 4.25 6.11 -3.99
N ARG A 356 3.59 6.73 -4.98
CA ARG A 356 2.36 6.25 -5.65
C ARG A 356 2.43 4.87 -6.31
N SER A 357 3.62 4.32 -6.54
CA SER A 357 3.79 2.97 -7.08
C SER A 357 3.54 1.85 -6.05
N ILE A 358 3.37 2.20 -4.77
CA ILE A 358 3.05 1.27 -3.69
C ILE A 358 1.94 1.78 -2.77
N ASN A 359 1.90 3.08 -2.51
CA ASN A 359 0.84 3.72 -1.71
C ASN A 359 -0.35 4.14 -2.58
N THR A 360 -1.56 3.90 -2.10
CA THR A 360 -2.84 4.09 -2.81
C THR A 360 -3.77 5.04 -2.04
N GLU A 361 -5.05 5.13 -2.39
CA GLU A 361 -6.07 5.81 -1.57
C GLU A 361 -6.51 4.99 -0.31
N GLY A 362 -6.01 3.76 -0.16
CA GLY A 362 -6.32 2.82 0.93
C GLY A 362 -5.44 2.98 2.17
N ASP A 363 -5.44 1.95 3.01
CA ASP A 363 -4.46 1.75 4.08
C ASP A 363 -3.43 0.70 3.63
N GLU A 364 -2.19 1.13 3.37
CA GLU A 364 -1.03 0.24 3.25
C GLU A 364 -0.37 0.05 4.63
N MET A 365 -0.22 -1.21 5.05
CA MET A 365 0.01 -1.59 6.46
C MET A 365 0.96 -2.78 6.60
N PHE A 366 1.44 -3.00 7.82
CA PHE A 366 2.22 -4.18 8.23
C PHE A 366 3.40 -4.55 7.30
N PRO A 367 4.31 -3.62 6.97
CA PRO A 367 5.49 -3.94 6.18
C PRO A 367 6.36 -5.00 6.88
N THR A 368 7.10 -5.78 6.10
CA THR A 368 8.26 -6.60 6.50
C THR A 368 9.28 -6.58 5.36
N VAL A 369 10.57 -6.80 5.63
CA VAL A 369 11.63 -6.67 4.62
C VAL A 369 12.64 -7.81 4.69
N GLN A 370 13.06 -8.32 3.53
CA GLN A 370 14.04 -9.38 3.37
C GLN A 370 15.44 -8.83 3.06
N SER A 371 16.45 -9.70 3.15
CA SER A 371 17.86 -9.36 2.95
C SER A 371 18.23 -8.96 1.51
N ASP A 372 17.39 -9.31 0.53
CA ASP A 372 17.49 -8.88 -0.86
C ASP A 372 16.72 -7.58 -1.16
N GLY A 373 16.16 -6.93 -0.14
CA GLY A 373 15.35 -5.72 -0.30
C GLY A 373 13.90 -5.97 -0.75
N THR A 374 13.47 -7.23 -0.89
CA THR A 374 12.04 -7.54 -1.08
C THR A 374 11.24 -7.08 0.13
N LEU A 375 10.25 -6.24 -0.10
CA LEU A 375 9.28 -5.80 0.89
C LEU A 375 8.03 -6.69 0.79
N TYR A 376 7.44 -7.08 1.92
CA TYR A 376 6.06 -7.57 1.97
C TYR A 376 5.25 -6.57 2.80
N PHE A 377 3.97 -6.41 2.49
CA PHE A 377 3.05 -5.52 3.21
C PHE A 377 1.62 -5.97 2.93
N SER A 378 0.63 -5.34 3.56
CA SER A 378 -0.78 -5.52 3.21
C SER A 378 -1.44 -4.23 2.77
N SER A 379 -2.46 -4.31 1.94
CA SER A 379 -3.23 -3.15 1.45
C SER A 379 -4.73 -3.45 1.40
N ASP A 380 -5.56 -2.46 1.73
CA ASP A 380 -7.02 -2.45 1.44
C ASP A 380 -7.38 -1.57 0.22
N GLY A 381 -6.37 -1.07 -0.51
CA GLY A 381 -6.51 -0.20 -1.67
C GLY A 381 -6.08 -0.80 -3.01
N LEU A 382 -5.14 -1.75 -3.02
CA LEU A 382 -4.64 -2.43 -4.22
C LEU A 382 -5.61 -3.49 -4.81
N GLY A 383 -6.79 -3.66 -4.23
CA GLY A 383 -7.67 -4.80 -4.52
C GLY A 383 -7.11 -6.11 -3.98
N GLY A 384 -7.53 -7.24 -4.57
CA GLY A 384 -7.05 -8.57 -4.18
C GLY A 384 -8.16 -9.61 -4.01
N VAL A 385 -7.95 -10.54 -3.08
CA VAL A 385 -8.86 -11.64 -2.76
C VAL A 385 -9.85 -11.24 -1.65
N GLY A 386 -9.44 -10.44 -0.67
CA GLY A 386 -10.18 -10.20 0.56
C GLY A 386 -10.30 -8.73 0.99
N GLY A 387 -10.05 -8.49 2.28
CA GLY A 387 -10.06 -7.17 2.92
C GLY A 387 -8.69 -6.53 2.83
N LEU A 388 -7.85 -6.74 3.85
CA LEU A 388 -6.39 -6.62 3.71
C LEU A 388 -5.83 -7.85 2.98
N ASP A 389 -5.16 -7.64 1.85
CA ASP A 389 -4.41 -8.68 1.13
C ASP A 389 -2.90 -8.47 1.31
N ILE A 390 -2.10 -9.53 1.43
CA ILE A 390 -0.63 -9.46 1.41
C ILE A 390 -0.14 -9.26 -0.03
N PHE A 391 0.79 -8.32 -0.20
CA PHE A 391 1.50 -8.03 -1.42
C PHE A 391 3.01 -8.21 -1.23
N VAL A 392 3.71 -8.52 -2.33
CA VAL A 392 5.16 -8.51 -2.43
C VAL A 392 5.58 -7.34 -3.32
N ALA A 393 6.57 -6.58 -2.86
CA ALA A 393 7.08 -5.38 -3.51
C ALA A 393 8.60 -5.45 -3.70
N VAL A 394 9.05 -5.21 -4.92
CA VAL A 394 10.49 -5.12 -5.26
C VAL A 394 10.77 -3.75 -5.85
N ASN A 395 11.78 -3.05 -5.33
CA ASN A 395 12.20 -1.79 -5.91
C ASN A 395 13.16 -2.04 -7.10
N LYS A 396 12.82 -1.53 -8.29
CA LYS A 396 13.72 -1.49 -9.44
C LYS A 396 13.89 -0.05 -9.91
N ASN A 397 15.13 0.43 -9.96
CA ASN A 397 15.50 1.77 -10.41
C ASN A 397 14.69 2.92 -9.75
N GLY A 398 14.28 2.75 -8.49
CA GLY A 398 13.51 3.76 -7.74
C GLY A 398 11.98 3.61 -7.81
N ALA A 399 11.44 2.72 -8.65
CA ALA A 399 10.02 2.39 -8.69
C ALA A 399 9.73 1.07 -7.94
N TRP A 400 8.62 1.00 -7.21
CA TRP A 400 8.14 -0.26 -6.64
C TRP A 400 7.29 -1.02 -7.65
N ILE A 401 7.52 -2.32 -7.73
CA ILE A 401 6.72 -3.27 -8.51
C ILE A 401 6.00 -4.14 -7.51
N VAL A 402 4.67 -4.21 -7.60
CA VAL A 402 3.82 -4.76 -6.56
C VAL A 402 2.97 -5.90 -7.13
N ASP A 403 3.17 -7.11 -6.62
CA ASP A 403 2.40 -8.30 -6.95
C ASP A 403 1.56 -8.75 -5.75
N ASN A 404 0.32 -9.18 -5.98
CA ASN A 404 -0.52 -9.80 -4.95
C ASN A 404 -0.01 -11.21 -4.64
N ALA A 405 0.11 -11.57 -3.35
CA ALA A 405 0.64 -12.88 -2.94
C ALA A 405 -0.26 -14.06 -3.34
N GLY A 406 -1.54 -13.82 -3.62
CA GLY A 406 -2.51 -14.79 -4.12
C GLY A 406 -2.92 -15.85 -3.09
N TYR A 407 -3.87 -16.70 -3.47
CA TYR A 407 -4.29 -17.83 -2.65
C TYR A 407 -3.20 -18.94 -2.63
N PRO A 408 -2.95 -19.60 -1.49
CA PRO A 408 -3.65 -19.52 -0.21
C PRO A 408 -3.10 -18.50 0.79
N ILE A 409 -2.05 -17.73 0.44
CA ILE A 409 -1.49 -16.69 1.31
C ILE A 409 -2.57 -15.67 1.64
N ASN A 410 -3.26 -15.17 0.62
CA ASN A 410 -4.45 -14.34 0.76
C ASN A 410 -5.71 -15.19 0.71
N SER A 411 -6.69 -14.79 1.51
CA SER A 411 -8.01 -15.39 1.67
C SER A 411 -9.08 -14.39 1.27
N SER A 412 -10.36 -14.68 1.55
CA SER A 412 -11.41 -13.67 1.36
C SER A 412 -11.45 -12.64 2.48
N MET A 413 -10.64 -12.76 3.52
CA MET A 413 -10.73 -11.98 4.75
C MET A 413 -9.51 -11.05 4.86
N ASP A 414 -9.10 -10.66 6.07
CA ASP A 414 -7.87 -9.90 6.27
C ASP A 414 -6.68 -10.86 6.44
N ASP A 415 -5.59 -10.57 5.74
CA ASP A 415 -4.33 -11.32 5.71
C ASP A 415 -3.15 -10.34 5.75
N PHE A 416 -2.26 -10.49 6.75
CA PHE A 416 -1.26 -9.46 7.02
C PHE A 416 -0.04 -9.89 7.84
N GLY A 417 1.00 -9.05 7.82
CA GLY A 417 2.19 -9.22 8.66
C GLY A 417 3.03 -10.46 8.34
N LEU A 418 3.24 -10.75 7.05
CA LEU A 418 4.02 -11.89 6.59
C LEU A 418 5.51 -11.74 6.89
N ILE A 419 6.03 -12.54 7.82
CA ILE A 419 7.46 -12.78 8.03
C ILE A 419 7.89 -14.09 7.38
N LEU A 420 9.06 -14.10 6.72
CA LEU A 420 9.69 -15.32 6.19
C LEU A 420 11.08 -15.49 6.81
N GLN A 421 11.48 -16.75 7.01
CA GLN A 421 12.86 -17.11 7.33
C GLN A 421 13.81 -16.74 6.17
N PRO A 422 15.12 -16.58 6.41
CA PRO A 422 16.07 -16.13 5.38
C PRO A 422 16.16 -17.03 4.13
N ASP A 423 15.78 -18.30 4.24
CA ASP A 423 15.72 -19.24 3.10
C ASP A 423 14.43 -19.17 2.30
N LYS A 424 13.46 -18.36 2.76
CA LYS A 424 12.10 -18.21 2.22
C LYS A 424 11.33 -19.53 2.08
N GLN A 425 11.67 -20.59 2.83
CA GLN A 425 10.94 -21.86 2.81
C GLN A 425 9.85 -21.94 3.88
N LYS A 426 9.94 -21.12 4.93
CA LYS A 426 8.99 -21.10 6.04
C LYS A 426 8.77 -19.68 6.53
N GLY A 427 7.59 -19.41 7.06
CA GLY A 427 7.26 -18.13 7.65
C GLY A 427 5.97 -18.16 8.46
N TYR A 428 5.55 -16.99 8.90
CA TYR A 428 4.33 -16.78 9.66
C TYR A 428 3.64 -15.49 9.22
N PHE A 429 2.31 -15.46 9.32
CA PHE A 429 1.50 -14.27 9.04
C PHE A 429 0.21 -14.34 9.88
N SER A 430 -0.59 -13.30 9.85
CA SER A 430 -1.84 -13.17 10.61
C SER A 430 -3.04 -13.14 9.69
N SER A 431 -4.14 -13.74 10.14
CA SER A 431 -5.35 -13.83 9.33
C SER A 431 -6.60 -14.05 10.17
N ASN A 432 -7.72 -13.46 9.74
CA ASN A 432 -9.06 -13.79 10.24
C ASN A 432 -9.89 -14.61 9.23
N ARG A 433 -9.19 -15.42 8.41
CA ARG A 433 -9.76 -16.39 7.45
C ARG A 433 -10.79 -17.35 8.05
N PRO A 434 -11.67 -17.97 7.23
CA PRO A 434 -12.61 -18.98 7.72
C PRO A 434 -11.90 -20.13 8.44
N GLY A 435 -12.29 -20.37 9.70
CA GLY A 435 -11.63 -21.31 10.61
C GLY A 435 -10.79 -20.64 11.70
N SER A 436 -10.48 -19.35 11.57
CA SER A 436 -9.93 -18.54 12.65
C SER A 436 -10.98 -18.23 13.73
N ARG A 437 -10.54 -17.89 14.95
CA ARG A 437 -11.39 -17.41 16.05
C ARG A 437 -11.54 -15.89 16.03
N LYS A 438 -10.44 -15.20 15.76
CA LYS A 438 -10.27 -13.76 15.55
C LYS A 438 -9.18 -13.61 14.47
N ASP A 439 -8.27 -12.64 14.58
CA ASP A 439 -6.99 -12.76 13.90
C ASP A 439 -6.18 -13.87 14.60
N ASP A 440 -5.84 -14.93 13.86
CA ASP A 440 -4.99 -16.04 14.33
C ASP A 440 -3.64 -15.98 13.58
N ILE A 441 -2.56 -16.42 14.22
CA ILE A 441 -1.24 -16.59 13.58
C ILE A 441 -1.21 -17.91 12.80
N TYR A 442 -0.86 -17.83 11.52
CA TYR A 442 -0.67 -18.96 10.63
C TYR A 442 0.79 -19.14 10.26
N GLN A 443 1.25 -20.39 10.24
CA GLN A 443 2.50 -20.77 9.60
C GLN A 443 2.26 -20.96 8.10
N VAL A 444 3.18 -20.46 7.28
CA VAL A 444 3.33 -20.84 5.87
C VAL A 444 4.58 -21.70 5.70
N ALA A 445 4.46 -22.79 4.94
CA ALA A 445 5.58 -23.54 4.39
C ALA A 445 5.51 -23.48 2.85
N ILE A 446 6.65 -23.16 2.23
CA ILE A 446 6.78 -22.92 0.79
C ILE A 446 7.54 -24.10 0.19
N HIS A 447 6.81 -25.01 -0.44
CA HIS A 447 7.36 -26.17 -1.11
C HIS A 447 7.83 -25.77 -2.52
N THR A 448 9.14 -25.78 -2.74
CA THR A 448 9.68 -25.76 -4.11
C THR A 448 9.25 -27.05 -4.82
N LYS A 449 8.23 -26.97 -5.68
CA LYS A 449 7.98 -28.02 -6.67
C LYS A 449 9.22 -28.11 -7.54
N LYS A 450 10.05 -29.15 -7.33
CA LYS A 450 11.02 -29.56 -8.36
C LYS A 450 10.24 -29.74 -9.66
N ALA A 451 10.75 -29.15 -10.75
CA ALA A 451 10.06 -29.12 -12.05
C ALA A 451 9.75 -30.52 -12.64
N GLU A 452 10.29 -31.58 -12.04
CA GLU A 452 10.17 -32.97 -12.45
C GLU A 452 8.81 -33.61 -12.10
N GLN A 453 7.99 -33.01 -11.20
CA GLN A 453 6.77 -33.66 -10.68
C GLN A 453 5.41 -33.09 -11.16
N ILE A 454 5.41 -32.25 -12.21
CA ILE A 454 4.17 -31.84 -12.89
C ILE A 454 3.83 -32.77 -14.08
N LEU A 455 4.78 -33.57 -14.55
CA LEU A 455 4.63 -34.43 -15.75
C LEU A 455 4.04 -35.84 -15.50
N SER A 456 3.69 -36.22 -14.26
CA SER A 456 3.24 -37.59 -13.96
C SER A 456 1.75 -37.76 -13.58
N ASN A 457 1.00 -36.68 -13.39
CA ASN A 457 -0.42 -36.74 -12.96
C ASN A 457 -1.43 -36.27 -14.03
N GLN A 458 -1.09 -36.41 -15.32
CA GLN A 458 -2.07 -36.48 -16.40
C GLN A 458 -2.10 -37.89 -16.98
N SER A 459 -2.79 -38.79 -16.29
CA SER A 459 -3.09 -40.13 -16.78
C SER A 459 -4.15 -40.08 -17.89
N ASN A 460 -3.71 -40.28 -19.14
CA ASN A 460 -4.50 -40.54 -20.36
C ASN A 460 -5.59 -39.51 -20.77
N PRO A 461 -5.29 -38.74 -21.82
CA PRO A 461 -6.02 -38.82 -23.08
C PRO A 461 -5.42 -39.95 -23.95
N GLN A 462 -6.21 -40.98 -24.28
CA GLN A 462 -5.84 -41.94 -25.34
C GLN A 462 -6.02 -41.30 -26.73
N PRO A 463 -5.32 -41.79 -27.77
CA PRO A 463 -4.76 -40.91 -28.80
C PRO A 463 -5.45 -40.97 -30.18
N VAL A 464 -5.17 -39.96 -31.02
CA VAL A 464 -5.21 -40.06 -32.50
C VAL A 464 -3.98 -39.35 -33.08
N ALA A 465 -3.46 -39.86 -34.19
CA ALA A 465 -2.19 -39.50 -34.86
C ALA A 465 -2.38 -39.59 -36.41
N PRO A 466 -1.41 -39.28 -37.29
CA PRO A 466 -0.46 -38.13 -37.31
C PRO A 466 -0.17 -37.52 -38.73
N GLN A 467 0.62 -36.41 -38.75
CA GLN A 467 1.50 -35.89 -39.84
C GLN A 467 0.90 -35.10 -41.05
N PRO A 468 1.71 -34.31 -41.81
CA PRO A 468 3.12 -33.86 -41.63
C PRO A 468 3.26 -32.31 -41.41
N ALA A 469 4.19 -31.77 -40.61
CA ALA A 469 5.62 -31.48 -40.88
C ALA A 469 5.83 -30.55 -42.11
N VAL A 470 6.67 -29.51 -42.15
CA VAL A 470 7.94 -29.12 -41.47
C VAL A 470 7.90 -27.55 -41.36
N GLU A 471 8.57 -26.77 -40.48
CA GLU A 471 9.84 -26.93 -39.77
C GLU A 471 9.86 -26.50 -38.26
N ASN A 472 10.90 -25.78 -37.83
CA ASN A 472 11.47 -25.69 -36.48
C ASN A 472 11.80 -24.24 -36.07
N GLY A 473 11.87 -23.98 -34.75
CA GLY A 473 12.35 -22.69 -34.21
C GLY A 473 12.36 -22.58 -32.68
N SER A 474 12.52 -23.69 -31.96
CA SER A 474 12.39 -23.71 -30.49
C SER A 474 13.66 -23.24 -29.76
N MET A 475 13.54 -22.15 -28.98
CA MET A 475 14.47 -21.86 -27.89
C MET A 475 13.78 -22.07 -26.53
N LYS A 476 14.55 -22.66 -25.60
CA LYS A 476 14.11 -22.98 -24.24
C LYS A 476 14.15 -21.71 -23.38
N VAL A 477 13.09 -21.44 -22.62
CA VAL A 477 13.05 -20.33 -21.66
C VAL A 477 12.70 -20.84 -20.27
N ASN A 478 13.32 -20.22 -19.26
CA ASN A 478 13.30 -20.62 -17.86
C ASN A 478 11.97 -20.22 -17.18
N LEU A 479 11.58 -20.97 -16.15
CA LEU A 479 10.29 -20.80 -15.47
C LEU A 479 10.34 -19.65 -14.45
N ASN A 480 9.52 -18.60 -14.63
CA ASN A 480 8.90 -17.81 -13.55
C ASN A 480 7.89 -16.75 -14.10
N GLN A 481 6.69 -16.70 -13.52
CA GLN A 481 5.53 -15.78 -13.75
C GLN A 481 4.82 -15.77 -15.14
N PRO A 482 3.45 -15.77 -15.18
CA PRO A 482 2.68 -15.63 -16.41
C PRO A 482 1.61 -14.49 -16.44
N ALA A 483 1.64 -13.72 -17.52
CA ALA A 483 0.54 -12.93 -18.08
C ALA A 483 0.86 -12.65 -19.57
N LEU A 484 -0.04 -12.63 -20.55
CA LEU A 484 -1.46 -12.99 -20.74
C LEU A 484 -1.64 -13.22 -22.27
N PRO A 485 -2.80 -13.71 -22.75
CA PRO A 485 -3.30 -13.22 -24.04
C PRO A 485 -4.75 -12.72 -23.96
N SER A 486 -4.97 -11.51 -24.43
CA SER A 486 -6.29 -11.00 -24.82
C SER A 486 -6.74 -11.62 -26.15
N GLY A 487 -8.03 -11.95 -26.28
CA GLY A 487 -8.62 -12.41 -27.55
C GLY A 487 -8.81 -11.27 -28.57
N LYS A 488 -9.57 -11.40 -29.66
CA LYS A 488 -10.42 -12.50 -30.19
C LYS A 488 -10.44 -12.36 -31.71
N ASP A 489 -10.61 -13.46 -32.45
CA ASP A 489 -11.48 -13.53 -33.65
C ASP A 489 -11.66 -15.00 -34.09
N ASN A 490 -12.90 -15.39 -34.41
CA ASN A 490 -13.26 -16.76 -34.81
C ASN A 490 -13.82 -16.78 -36.24
N VAL A 491 -13.36 -17.72 -37.10
CA VAL A 491 -14.04 -18.10 -38.38
C VAL A 491 -13.95 -19.62 -38.60
N TYR A 492 -14.87 -20.16 -39.41
CA TYR A 492 -15.45 -21.53 -39.42
C TYR A 492 -15.86 -21.91 -40.88
N ILE A 493 -15.96 -23.15 -41.41
CA ILE A 493 -15.82 -24.59 -41.05
C ILE A 493 -15.36 -25.35 -42.35
N GLU A 494 -14.78 -26.58 -42.30
CA GLU A 494 -15.20 -27.77 -43.11
C GLU A 494 -14.29 -29.03 -42.98
N THR A 495 -14.71 -30.16 -43.58
CA THR A 495 -14.69 -31.54 -43.04
C THR A 495 -13.84 -32.60 -43.83
N PRO A 496 -13.72 -33.91 -43.42
CA PRO A 496 -12.59 -34.87 -43.73
C PRO A 496 -12.84 -35.72 -45.03
N PRO A 497 -12.15 -36.87 -45.42
CA PRO A 497 -11.34 -37.88 -44.67
C PRO A 497 -10.05 -38.46 -45.41
N PRO A 498 -9.77 -39.80 -45.51
CA PRO A 498 -8.78 -40.55 -44.68
C PRO A 498 -7.68 -41.37 -45.44
N ASP A 499 -6.69 -41.96 -44.73
CA ASP A 499 -6.26 -43.40 -44.78
C ASP A 499 -4.91 -43.72 -44.06
N LEU A 500 -4.69 -45.02 -43.77
CA LEU A 500 -3.60 -45.70 -42.99
C LEU A 500 -2.29 -45.92 -43.83
N PRO A 501 -1.13 -46.52 -43.35
CA PRO A 501 -0.91 -47.40 -42.17
C PRO A 501 0.46 -47.32 -41.41
N ASP A 502 0.64 -48.25 -40.45
CA ASP A 502 1.81 -48.59 -39.58
C ASP A 502 2.96 -49.33 -40.35
N PRO A 503 4.24 -49.22 -39.94
CA PRO A 503 4.90 -50.38 -39.27
C PRO A 503 6.01 -50.07 -38.23
N ALA A 504 6.23 -51.04 -37.32
CA ALA A 504 7.29 -51.03 -36.31
C ALA A 504 8.63 -51.72 -36.70
N ASN A 505 9.66 -51.51 -35.86
CA ASN A 505 10.97 -52.21 -35.71
C ASN A 505 12.14 -51.94 -36.68
N ASN A 506 13.28 -51.48 -36.14
CA ASN A 506 14.51 -52.32 -36.03
C ASN A 506 15.69 -51.71 -35.20
N LEU A 507 16.10 -52.46 -34.17
CA LEU A 507 17.47 -52.84 -33.72
C LEU A 507 18.63 -51.81 -33.48
N GLN A 508 19.03 -51.71 -32.20
CA GLN A 508 20.39 -51.68 -31.57
C GLN A 508 21.63 -51.04 -32.27
N ALA A 509 22.36 -50.16 -31.55
CA ALA A 509 23.74 -50.42 -31.04
C ALA A 509 24.42 -49.24 -30.26
N ASN A 510 25.24 -49.59 -29.26
CA ASN A 510 26.34 -48.85 -28.58
C ASN A 510 26.09 -47.49 -27.84
N ILE A 511 26.48 -47.48 -26.55
CA ILE A 511 26.55 -46.29 -25.68
C ILE A 511 28.02 -46.03 -25.27
N PRO A 512 28.61 -44.84 -25.53
CA PRO A 512 29.93 -44.46 -25.01
C PRO A 512 29.88 -43.95 -23.56
N LYS A 513 30.90 -44.28 -22.75
CA LYS A 513 31.09 -43.68 -21.41
C LYS A 513 31.68 -42.26 -21.52
N TRP A 514 31.09 -41.31 -20.80
CA TRP A 514 31.51 -39.91 -20.76
C TRP A 514 32.85 -39.69 -20.00
N LYS A 515 33.63 -38.70 -20.45
CA LYS A 515 34.79 -38.13 -19.75
C LYS A 515 34.56 -36.62 -19.55
N PRO A 516 34.99 -36.02 -18.42
CA PRO A 516 34.86 -34.58 -18.21
C PRO A 516 35.76 -33.79 -19.19
N PRO A 517 35.27 -32.71 -19.81
CA PRO A 517 36.08 -31.86 -20.68
C PRO A 517 37.00 -30.94 -19.88
N VAL A 518 38.17 -30.67 -20.47
CA VAL A 518 39.18 -29.73 -19.97
C VAL A 518 38.79 -28.30 -20.30
N THR A 519 39.19 -27.35 -19.46
CA THR A 519 38.96 -25.91 -19.63
C THR A 519 39.58 -25.35 -20.91
N THR A 520 38.77 -24.67 -21.72
CA THR A 520 39.21 -23.70 -22.74
C THR A 520 38.61 -22.34 -22.43
N LYS A 521 39.28 -21.26 -22.85
CA LYS A 521 38.83 -19.87 -22.63
C LYS A 521 37.42 -19.67 -23.23
N PRO A 522 36.56 -18.84 -22.61
CA PRO A 522 35.24 -18.54 -23.16
C PRO A 522 35.35 -17.88 -24.53
N ASP A 523 34.47 -18.31 -25.43
CA ASP A 523 34.39 -17.80 -26.80
C ASP A 523 33.75 -16.40 -26.80
N THR A 524 34.53 -15.40 -27.22
CA THR A 524 34.10 -13.99 -27.28
C THR A 524 32.98 -13.72 -28.29
N ALA A 525 32.62 -14.68 -29.16
CA ALA A 525 31.48 -14.53 -30.07
C ALA A 525 30.11 -14.75 -29.38
N ALA A 526 30.05 -15.46 -28.24
CA ALA A 526 28.78 -15.82 -27.59
C ALA A 526 28.16 -14.68 -26.74
N LEU A 527 28.87 -13.57 -26.53
CA LEU A 527 28.41 -12.42 -25.73
C LEU A 527 27.55 -11.41 -26.50
N GLN A 528 27.37 -11.57 -27.82
CA GLN A 528 26.72 -10.55 -28.67
C GLN A 528 25.17 -10.49 -28.60
N ASN A 529 24.49 -11.42 -27.91
CA ASN A 529 23.02 -11.51 -27.87
C ASN A 529 22.41 -11.38 -26.45
N ALA A 530 23.01 -10.57 -25.58
CA ALA A 530 22.39 -10.19 -24.31
C ALA A 530 21.31 -9.12 -24.52
N SER A 531 20.04 -9.53 -24.63
CA SER A 531 18.90 -8.60 -24.70
C SER A 531 18.29 -8.40 -23.31
N TYR A 532 18.15 -7.16 -22.86
CA TYR A 532 17.33 -6.82 -21.69
C TYR A 532 15.90 -6.56 -22.14
N ILE A 533 14.94 -6.70 -21.23
CA ILE A 533 13.55 -6.36 -21.50
C ILE A 533 13.13 -5.24 -20.55
N LEU A 534 12.78 -4.08 -21.10
CA LEU A 534 12.08 -3.02 -20.38
C LEU A 534 10.59 -3.34 -20.43
N ILE A 535 9.96 -3.52 -19.26
CA ILE A 535 8.50 -3.62 -19.12
C ILE A 535 8.04 -2.38 -18.36
N GLY A 536 7.07 -1.64 -18.87
CA GLY A 536 6.55 -0.47 -18.17
C GLY A 536 5.04 -0.42 -18.12
N HIS A 537 4.53 0.42 -17.23
CA HIS A 537 3.11 0.74 -17.16
C HIS A 537 2.89 2.23 -17.36
N VAL A 538 1.83 2.57 -18.09
CA VAL A 538 1.27 3.92 -18.15
C VAL A 538 -0.01 3.96 -17.35
N VAL A 539 -0.05 4.81 -16.33
CA VAL A 539 -1.23 5.03 -15.48
C VAL A 539 -1.55 6.52 -15.39
N ASP A 540 -2.81 6.89 -15.31
CA ASP A 540 -3.19 8.30 -15.17
C ASP A 540 -2.71 8.88 -13.84
N TYR A 541 -2.04 10.03 -13.85
CA TYR A 541 -1.48 10.67 -12.64
C TYR A 541 -2.53 10.92 -11.54
N ALA A 542 -3.75 11.29 -11.92
CA ALA A 542 -4.78 11.67 -10.97
C ALA A 542 -5.55 10.46 -10.41
N THR A 543 -5.73 9.42 -11.24
CA THR A 543 -6.63 8.29 -10.93
C THR A 543 -5.90 6.97 -10.68
N ASN A 544 -4.59 6.89 -10.95
CA ASN A 544 -3.75 5.69 -10.97
C ASN A 544 -4.31 4.52 -11.85
N ARG A 545 -5.30 4.80 -12.70
CA ARG A 545 -5.90 3.81 -13.60
C ARG A 545 -4.99 3.60 -14.81
N PRO A 546 -4.78 2.36 -15.29
CA PRO A 546 -3.96 2.15 -16.47
C PRO A 546 -4.56 2.78 -17.72
N LEU A 547 -3.71 3.44 -18.52
CA LEU A 547 -4.12 4.15 -19.73
C LEU A 547 -3.83 3.30 -20.97
N ASN A 548 -4.91 2.79 -21.57
CA ASN A 548 -4.85 1.99 -22.79
C ASN A 548 -4.56 2.85 -24.04
N GLY A 549 -3.77 2.32 -24.95
CA GLY A 549 -3.48 2.92 -26.25
C GLY A 549 -2.47 4.06 -26.22
N ILE A 550 -1.95 4.46 -25.06
CA ILE A 550 -0.95 5.53 -24.96
C ILE A 550 0.33 5.12 -25.68
N ARG A 551 0.77 5.95 -26.61
CA ARG A 551 2.02 5.76 -27.34
C ARG A 551 3.20 6.06 -26.42
N VAL A 552 4.03 5.06 -26.20
CA VAL A 552 5.32 5.17 -25.53
C VAL A 552 6.41 5.11 -26.59
N GLU A 553 7.36 6.03 -26.50
CA GLU A 553 8.58 6.01 -27.29
C GLU A 553 9.78 5.73 -26.40
N LEU A 554 10.67 4.89 -26.91
CA LEU A 554 11.96 4.59 -26.32
C LEU A 554 13.03 5.09 -27.28
N LYS A 555 13.77 6.12 -26.87
CA LYS A 555 14.86 6.70 -27.64
C LYS A 555 16.20 6.21 -27.11
N ASN A 556 16.97 5.51 -27.94
CA ASN A 556 18.39 5.26 -27.68
C ASN A 556 19.14 6.60 -27.74
N LEU A 557 19.76 7.01 -26.64
CA LEU A 557 20.40 8.32 -26.53
C LEU A 557 21.75 8.40 -27.26
N ILE A 558 22.37 7.27 -27.57
CA ILE A 558 23.67 7.19 -28.23
C ILE A 558 23.52 7.29 -29.75
N ASN A 559 22.58 6.52 -30.33
CA ASN A 559 22.39 6.49 -31.79
C ASN A 559 21.12 7.21 -32.28
N ASN A 560 20.35 7.83 -31.38
CA ASN A 560 19.07 8.52 -31.63
C ASN A 560 17.95 7.65 -32.26
N THR A 561 18.08 6.32 -32.29
CA THR A 561 17.03 5.41 -32.76
C THR A 561 15.83 5.44 -31.83
N ILE A 562 14.61 5.47 -32.39
CA ILE A 562 13.36 5.51 -31.63
C ILE A 562 12.54 4.24 -31.90
N TYR A 563 12.30 3.47 -30.85
CA TYR A 563 11.37 2.34 -30.81
C TYR A 563 10.01 2.81 -30.28
N ARG A 564 8.93 2.13 -30.66
CA ARG A 564 7.56 2.52 -30.32
C ARG A 564 6.74 1.33 -29.82
N ALA A 565 5.99 1.55 -28.76
CA ALA A 565 4.99 0.62 -28.25
C ALA A 565 3.73 1.42 -27.89
N ASN A 566 2.58 0.76 -27.85
CA ASN A 566 1.38 1.31 -27.25
C ASN A 566 1.12 0.55 -25.95
N ALA A 567 0.75 1.27 -24.90
CA ALA A 567 0.27 0.69 -23.66
C ALA A 567 -1.01 -0.13 -23.92
N ASP A 568 -1.10 -1.31 -23.31
CA ASP A 568 -2.25 -2.21 -23.46
C ASP A 568 -3.42 -1.85 -22.51
N THR A 569 -4.43 -2.72 -22.42
CA THR A 569 -5.59 -2.51 -21.53
C THR A 569 -5.28 -2.51 -20.03
N GLN A 570 -4.07 -2.93 -19.62
CA GLN A 570 -3.51 -2.83 -18.28
C GLN A 570 -2.40 -1.76 -18.21
N GLY A 571 -2.37 -0.85 -19.19
CA GLY A 571 -1.36 0.20 -19.35
C GLY A 571 0.03 -0.35 -19.67
N ALA A 572 0.19 -1.66 -19.85
CA ALA A 572 1.49 -2.30 -19.94
C ALA A 572 2.11 -2.15 -21.34
N PHE A 573 3.41 -1.93 -21.39
CA PHE A 573 4.20 -1.88 -22.62
C PHE A 573 5.54 -2.58 -22.42
N GLN A 574 6.20 -2.96 -23.52
CA GLN A 574 7.53 -3.57 -23.45
C GLN A 574 8.45 -3.13 -24.60
N PHE A 575 9.75 -3.13 -24.32
CA PHE A 575 10.82 -2.93 -25.30
C PHE A 575 11.99 -3.88 -25.03
N ASN A 576 12.62 -4.36 -26.10
CA ASN A 576 13.93 -5.02 -25.99
C ASN A 576 15.03 -3.94 -26.01
N LEU A 577 16.00 -4.04 -25.10
CA LEU A 577 17.14 -3.11 -24.99
C LEU A 577 18.46 -3.84 -25.28
N GLU A 578 19.39 -3.09 -25.88
CA GLU A 578 20.78 -3.47 -26.11
C GLU A 578 21.63 -3.24 -24.83
N PRO A 579 22.74 -3.99 -24.64
CA PRO A 579 23.69 -3.78 -23.55
C PRO A 579 24.48 -2.48 -23.71
N GLU A 580 24.94 -1.95 -22.57
CA GLU A 580 25.80 -0.77 -22.51
C GLU A 580 25.22 0.45 -23.27
N LYS A 581 23.90 0.66 -23.16
CA LYS A 581 23.18 1.81 -23.74
C LYS A 581 22.43 2.60 -22.69
N HIS A 582 22.32 3.89 -22.96
CA HIS A 582 21.37 4.78 -22.30
C HIS A 582 20.15 5.00 -23.20
N TYR A 583 18.97 4.87 -22.62
CA TYR A 583 17.69 5.14 -23.26
C TYR A 583 16.90 6.19 -22.50
N GLU A 584 16.08 6.94 -23.21
CA GLU A 584 15.04 7.81 -22.68
C GLU A 584 13.69 7.22 -23.08
N VAL A 585 12.88 6.82 -22.10
CA VAL A 585 11.51 6.33 -22.33
C VAL A 585 10.51 7.41 -21.91
N TYR A 586 9.55 7.72 -22.78
CA TYR A 586 8.60 8.82 -22.58
C TYR A 586 7.28 8.57 -23.32
N ILE A 587 6.24 9.29 -22.92
CA ILE A 587 4.93 9.24 -23.58
C ILE A 587 4.86 10.28 -24.69
N ILE A 588 4.12 9.95 -25.75
CA ILE A 588 3.66 10.91 -26.74
C ILE A 588 2.18 11.21 -26.47
N ASN A 589 1.86 12.48 -26.25
CA ASN A 589 0.49 12.94 -26.08
C ASN A 589 -0.25 13.05 -27.44
N ASP A 590 -1.56 13.34 -27.41
CA ASP A 590 -2.40 13.50 -28.61
C ASP A 590 -1.91 14.58 -29.59
N GLU A 591 -1.10 15.53 -29.11
CA GLU A 591 -0.52 16.64 -29.88
C GLU A 591 0.89 16.29 -30.44
N GLY A 592 1.30 15.03 -30.31
CA GLY A 592 2.58 14.52 -30.80
C GLY A 592 3.79 14.95 -29.96
N GLN A 593 3.59 15.54 -28.78
CA GLN A 593 4.65 16.05 -27.92
C GLN A 593 5.08 15.03 -26.86
N PRO A 594 6.39 14.96 -26.55
CA PRO A 594 6.88 14.22 -25.39
C PRO A 594 6.27 14.73 -24.08
N GLN A 595 5.77 13.80 -23.27
CA GLN A 595 5.39 14.03 -21.87
C GLN A 595 6.05 12.96 -21.01
N GLU A 596 6.50 13.38 -19.83
CA GLU A 596 7.09 12.55 -18.76
C GLU A 596 8.11 11.50 -19.23
N ASN A 597 9.39 11.82 -19.06
CA ASN A 597 10.49 10.93 -19.39
C ASN A 597 11.08 10.23 -18.16
N LYS A 598 11.67 9.06 -18.40
CA LYS A 598 12.57 8.35 -17.48
C LYS A 598 13.82 7.93 -18.25
N ILE A 599 14.98 7.97 -17.60
CA ILE A 599 16.24 7.50 -18.17
C ILE A 599 16.47 6.06 -17.72
N ILE A 600 16.77 5.18 -18.67
CA ILE A 600 17.04 3.76 -18.47
C ILE A 600 18.47 3.47 -18.91
N ASP A 601 19.26 2.84 -18.04
CA ASP A 601 20.64 2.46 -18.31
C ASP A 601 20.78 0.94 -18.23
N THR A 602 21.29 0.31 -19.29
CA THR A 602 21.54 -1.14 -19.34
C THR A 602 22.91 -1.54 -18.81
N GLY A 603 23.91 -0.65 -18.82
CA GLY A 603 25.22 -0.80 -18.16
C GLY A 603 25.93 -2.18 -18.30
N ASN A 604 26.80 -2.46 -17.33
CA ASN A 604 27.44 -3.79 -17.13
C ASN A 604 26.54 -4.71 -16.27
N LYS A 605 25.25 -4.82 -16.62
CA LYS A 605 24.29 -5.69 -15.91
C LYS A 605 24.36 -7.13 -16.44
N GLU A 606 23.87 -8.09 -15.67
CA GLU A 606 23.89 -9.49 -16.11
C GLU A 606 22.82 -9.74 -17.20
N SER A 607 23.14 -10.60 -18.17
CA SER A 607 22.27 -10.88 -19.32
C SER A 607 20.95 -11.53 -18.89
N GLY A 608 19.82 -10.93 -19.28
CA GLY A 608 18.47 -11.46 -19.04
C GLY A 608 17.69 -10.75 -17.93
N GLU A 609 18.18 -9.62 -17.41
CA GLU A 609 17.43 -8.81 -16.45
C GLU A 609 16.22 -8.07 -17.09
N TYR A 610 15.11 -8.04 -16.34
CA TYR A 610 13.93 -7.23 -16.65
C TYR A 610 14.00 -5.88 -15.92
N LEU A 611 14.22 -4.81 -16.70
CA LEU A 611 14.14 -3.43 -16.24
C LEU A 611 12.67 -2.99 -16.25
N GLN A 612 12.26 -2.13 -15.31
CA GLN A 612 10.88 -1.67 -15.26
C GLN A 612 10.75 -0.17 -15.00
N VAL A 613 9.61 0.39 -15.43
CA VAL A 613 9.33 1.83 -15.40
C VAL A 613 7.83 2.10 -15.22
N LEU A 614 7.49 3.10 -14.41
CA LEU A 614 6.13 3.64 -14.30
C LEU A 614 6.11 5.05 -14.92
N LEU A 615 5.13 5.29 -15.78
CA LEU A 615 4.83 6.59 -16.38
C LEU A 615 3.42 7.01 -15.92
N THR A 616 3.35 8.18 -15.30
CA THR A 616 2.21 8.89 -14.71
C THR A 616 1.89 10.21 -15.44
N PRO A 617 1.42 10.20 -16.71
CA PRO A 617 1.12 11.43 -17.44
C PRO A 617 0.02 12.24 -16.75
N LYS A 618 0.22 13.56 -16.66
CA LYS A 618 -0.80 14.50 -16.18
C LYS A 618 -1.92 14.59 -17.22
N SER A 619 -3.14 14.23 -16.84
CA SER A 619 -4.30 14.37 -17.73
C SER A 619 -4.64 15.83 -18.03
N LYS A 620 -5.38 16.07 -19.11
CA LYS A 620 -5.89 17.40 -19.47
C LYS A 620 -6.90 17.89 -18.42
N ILE A 621 -6.41 18.70 -17.49
CA ILE A 621 -7.10 19.67 -16.62
C ILE A 621 -8.46 19.17 -16.09
N LEU A 622 -8.47 18.74 -14.83
CA LEU A 622 -9.69 18.55 -14.05
C LEU A 622 -10.56 19.83 -14.11
N PRO A 623 -11.90 19.72 -14.22
CA PRO A 623 -12.77 20.89 -14.03
C PRO A 623 -12.50 21.52 -12.66
N ASP A 624 -12.35 22.85 -12.58
CA ASP A 624 -11.90 23.64 -11.42
C ASP A 624 -12.60 23.34 -10.05
N ASN A 625 -13.71 22.61 -10.08
CA ASN A 625 -14.54 22.28 -8.94
C ASN A 625 -14.18 20.93 -8.27
N GLN A 626 -13.25 20.15 -8.84
CA GLN A 626 -12.78 18.87 -8.27
C GLN A 626 -11.27 18.90 -8.06
N LYS A 627 -10.82 19.33 -6.87
CA LYS A 627 -9.42 19.17 -6.46
C LYS A 627 -9.11 17.70 -6.20
N ASN A 628 -7.98 17.23 -6.72
CA ASN A 628 -7.43 15.93 -6.33
C ASN A 628 -7.03 16.01 -4.84
N PRO A 629 -7.31 15.00 -4.00
CA PRO A 629 -6.71 14.90 -2.66
C PRO A 629 -5.17 14.96 -2.67
N ALA A 630 -4.54 14.50 -3.76
CA ALA A 630 -3.10 14.60 -3.99
C ALA A 630 -2.61 15.99 -4.47
N ASP A 631 -3.51 16.95 -4.74
CA ASP A 631 -3.15 18.37 -4.96
C ASP A 631 -3.03 19.15 -3.62
N THR A 632 -2.73 18.46 -2.52
CA THR A 632 -2.39 19.11 -1.26
C THR A 632 -1.01 19.77 -1.38
N SER A 633 -1.01 21.10 -1.37
CA SER A 633 0.20 21.91 -1.47
C SER A 633 1.13 21.67 -0.27
N GLY A 634 2.16 20.83 -0.45
CA GLY A 634 3.01 20.42 0.68
C GLY A 634 4.30 19.67 0.31
N ILE A 635 5.34 20.41 -0.06
CA ILE A 635 6.76 20.01 -0.03
C ILE A 635 7.18 18.89 -1.01
N TYR A 636 6.99 19.14 -2.31
CA TYR A 636 8.19 19.20 -3.15
C TYR A 636 8.76 20.61 -2.98
N GLY A 637 10.08 20.73 -2.79
CA GLY A 637 10.72 22.01 -2.47
C GLY A 637 10.48 23.07 -3.54
N ASN A 638 10.11 24.28 -3.12
CA ASN A 638 9.87 25.50 -3.91
C ASN A 638 10.15 25.38 -5.42
N GLU A 639 9.10 25.21 -6.22
CA GLU A 639 9.13 25.66 -7.61
C GLU A 639 9.12 27.20 -7.61
N GLU A 640 10.30 27.82 -7.53
CA GLU A 640 10.47 29.14 -8.13
C GLU A 640 10.23 28.99 -9.64
N THR A 641 9.24 29.72 -10.16
CA THR A 641 8.91 29.72 -11.59
C THR A 641 10.16 30.06 -12.41
N PRO A 642 10.69 29.15 -13.25
CA PRO A 642 11.88 29.45 -14.03
C PRO A 642 11.54 30.55 -15.06
N PRO A 643 12.37 31.59 -15.20
CA PRO A 643 12.19 32.56 -16.27
C PRO A 643 12.37 31.88 -17.63
N THR A 644 11.57 32.30 -18.61
CA THR A 644 11.51 31.69 -19.94
C THR A 644 12.87 31.70 -20.62
N THR A 645 13.57 30.56 -20.60
CA THR A 645 14.93 30.43 -21.15
C THR A 645 15.00 29.19 -22.02
N THR A 646 15.39 29.39 -23.28
CA THR A 646 15.48 28.33 -24.29
C THR A 646 16.66 27.40 -23.97
N TYR A 647 16.39 26.16 -23.56
CA TYR A 647 17.46 25.20 -23.24
C TYR A 647 18.08 24.60 -24.51
N ILE A 648 19.36 24.89 -24.72
CA ILE A 648 20.24 24.10 -25.60
C ILE A 648 20.74 22.91 -24.78
N LYS A 649 20.61 21.69 -25.33
CA LYS A 649 20.99 20.44 -24.67
C LYS A 649 22.53 20.38 -24.53
N LYS A 650 23.06 20.50 -23.31
CA LYS A 650 24.49 20.25 -22.99
C LYS A 650 24.64 18.77 -22.63
N GLU A 651 25.48 18.05 -23.36
CA GLU A 651 25.86 16.67 -22.97
C GLU A 651 26.72 16.74 -21.71
N VAL A 652 26.41 15.88 -20.72
CA VAL A 652 27.16 15.86 -19.45
C VAL A 652 28.45 15.08 -19.68
N SER A 653 29.56 15.82 -19.80
CA SER A 653 30.90 15.25 -19.84
C SER A 653 31.18 14.45 -18.56
N PRO A 654 31.77 13.23 -18.64
CA PRO A 654 32.25 12.51 -17.46
C PRO A 654 33.46 13.19 -16.80
N TYR A 655 34.08 14.13 -17.52
CA TYR A 655 35.15 15.01 -17.02
C TYR A 655 34.54 16.30 -16.48
N SER A 656 34.92 16.66 -15.26
CA SER A 656 34.67 18.00 -14.72
C SER A 656 35.93 18.56 -14.08
N PHE A 657 36.03 19.89 -14.04
CA PHE A 657 37.23 20.60 -13.63
C PHE A 657 36.90 21.52 -12.45
N LYS A 658 37.82 21.67 -11.50
CA LYS A 658 37.74 22.69 -10.43
C LYS A 658 39.05 23.44 -10.30
N VAL A 659 38.99 24.74 -10.05
CA VAL A 659 40.16 25.54 -9.68
C VAL A 659 40.40 25.36 -8.18
N GLN A 660 41.57 24.83 -7.80
CA GLN A 660 42.00 24.71 -6.41
C GLN A 660 42.85 25.92 -6.01
N PHE A 661 42.50 26.58 -4.91
CA PHE A 661 43.15 27.80 -4.43
C PHE A 661 44.27 27.54 -3.40
N GLY A 662 44.24 26.36 -2.77
CA GLY A 662 45.24 25.93 -1.79
C GLY A 662 44.80 24.72 -0.97
N SER A 663 45.66 24.28 -0.04
CA SER A 663 45.37 23.22 0.93
C SER A 663 45.95 23.61 2.28
N PHE A 664 45.11 23.71 3.32
CA PHE A 664 45.51 24.27 4.61
C PHE A 664 45.07 23.38 5.77
N LYS A 665 45.85 23.36 6.85
CA LYS A 665 45.57 22.56 8.06
C LYS A 665 44.59 23.25 9.04
N LYS A 666 44.35 24.55 8.82
CA LYS A 666 43.39 25.43 9.50
C LYS A 666 42.92 26.46 8.47
N GLU A 667 41.75 27.05 8.66
CA GLU A 667 41.21 28.04 7.71
C GLU A 667 42.20 29.19 7.47
N PRO A 668 42.59 29.48 6.22
CA PRO A 668 43.33 30.69 5.91
C PRO A 668 42.48 31.90 6.25
N ASN A 669 43.12 33.01 6.63
CA ASN A 669 42.53 34.25 7.14
C ASN A 669 42.04 34.25 8.61
N LYS A 670 42.21 33.17 9.41
CA LYS A 670 42.02 33.24 10.88
C LYS A 670 43.30 33.41 11.71
N HIS A 671 44.44 32.78 11.36
CA HIS A 671 45.61 32.77 12.26
C HIS A 671 47.02 32.75 11.60
N THR A 672 47.18 33.13 10.34
CA THR A 672 48.51 33.30 9.72
C THR A 672 48.56 34.60 8.93
N GLY A 673 49.69 35.32 9.00
CA GLY A 673 49.92 36.61 8.34
C GLY A 673 50.08 36.55 6.81
N PHE A 674 49.42 35.60 6.16
CA PHE A 674 49.29 35.51 4.71
C PHE A 674 47.86 35.95 4.35
N THR A 675 47.71 37.16 3.81
CA THR A 675 46.45 37.59 3.17
C THR A 675 46.29 36.88 1.84
N ILE A 676 45.85 35.63 1.93
CA ILE A 676 45.38 34.84 0.79
C ILE A 676 43.95 35.31 0.54
N ASN A 677 43.78 36.25 -0.40
CA ASN A 677 42.47 36.54 -0.98
C ASN A 677 41.96 35.25 -1.62
N MET A 678 41.00 34.60 -0.95
CA MET A 678 40.23 33.49 -1.51
C MET A 678 38.89 34.04 -2.03
N PRO A 679 38.35 33.50 -3.13
CA PRO A 679 37.02 33.88 -3.60
C PRO A 679 35.96 33.57 -2.53
N PRO A 680 34.95 34.44 -2.31
CA PRO A 680 33.93 34.23 -1.29
C PRO A 680 33.13 32.93 -1.50
N ASP A 681 32.95 32.52 -2.75
CA ASP A 681 32.18 31.32 -3.13
C ASP A 681 33.04 30.03 -3.18
N SER A 682 34.18 30.00 -2.48
CA SER A 682 35.03 28.80 -2.40
C SER A 682 34.38 27.71 -1.52
N THR A 683 34.40 26.46 -2.00
CA THR A 683 33.95 25.27 -1.26
C THR A 683 35.15 24.49 -0.73
N THR A 684 34.92 23.56 0.21
CA THR A 684 35.99 22.77 0.84
C THR A 684 35.87 21.28 0.57
N GLU A 685 37.01 20.62 0.40
CA GLU A 685 37.11 19.17 0.23
C GLU A 685 38.20 18.57 1.15
N PRO A 686 38.00 17.37 1.72
CA PRO A 686 39.01 16.70 2.52
C PRO A 686 40.16 16.16 1.65
N SER A 687 41.40 16.31 2.12
CA SER A 687 42.59 15.65 1.55
C SER A 687 42.94 14.38 2.32
N PRO A 688 43.38 13.29 1.65
CA PRO A 688 43.94 12.10 2.31
C PRO A 688 45.10 12.39 3.28
N THR A 689 45.79 13.53 3.11
CA THR A 689 46.88 13.99 3.97
C THR A 689 46.43 14.74 5.24
N GLY A 690 45.12 14.80 5.52
CA GLY A 690 44.57 15.52 6.68
C GLY A 690 44.61 17.05 6.57
N LEU A 691 44.63 17.57 5.34
CA LEU A 691 44.48 18.99 5.01
C LEU A 691 43.10 19.26 4.41
N THR A 692 42.60 20.49 4.55
CA THR A 692 41.39 20.95 3.86
C THR A 692 41.77 21.65 2.56
N ARG A 693 41.28 21.15 1.42
CA ARG A 693 41.42 21.76 0.09
C ARG A 693 40.33 22.82 -0.08
N TYR A 694 40.67 23.93 -0.72
CA TYR A 694 39.71 24.99 -1.08
C TYR A 694 39.60 25.05 -2.60
N VAL A 695 38.38 24.87 -3.13
CA VAL A 695 38.11 24.68 -4.56
C VAL A 695 36.91 25.51 -5.02
N SER A 696 36.87 25.83 -6.32
CA SER A 696 35.70 26.42 -6.98
C SER A 696 34.52 25.46 -7.09
N ARG A 697 33.40 25.95 -7.64
CA ARG A 697 32.41 25.12 -8.33
C ARG A 697 33.05 24.28 -9.45
N SER A 698 32.35 23.24 -9.90
CA SER A 698 32.73 22.49 -11.11
C SER A 698 32.52 23.31 -12.39
N PHE A 699 33.31 22.96 -13.40
CA PHE A 699 33.23 23.38 -14.80
C PHE A 699 33.20 22.15 -15.69
N ASP A 700 32.49 22.23 -16.83
CA ASP A 700 32.31 21.07 -17.72
C ASP A 700 33.45 20.96 -18.76
N SER A 701 34.27 22.00 -18.89
CA SER A 701 35.45 22.03 -19.74
C SER A 701 36.66 22.66 -19.04
N LEU A 702 37.85 22.28 -19.51
CA LEU A 702 39.11 22.83 -19.02
C LEU A 702 39.25 24.32 -19.36
N GLU A 703 38.77 24.73 -20.53
CA GLU A 703 38.78 26.13 -20.99
C GLU A 703 37.91 27.03 -20.10
N GLU A 704 36.71 26.59 -19.70
CA GLU A 704 35.86 27.33 -18.74
C GLU A 704 36.58 27.52 -17.39
N ALA A 705 37.29 26.49 -16.91
CA ALA A 705 38.06 26.55 -15.67
C ALA A 705 39.31 27.45 -15.79
N GLU A 706 39.98 27.46 -16.95
CA GLU A 706 41.11 28.35 -17.24
C GLU A 706 40.69 29.81 -17.33
N GLN A 707 39.57 30.12 -18.01
CA GLN A 707 39.02 31.47 -18.08
C GLN A 707 38.67 32.00 -16.69
N TYR A 708 37.98 31.20 -15.86
CA TYR A 708 37.66 31.58 -14.47
C TYR A 708 38.93 31.75 -13.61
N ARG A 709 39.92 30.87 -13.76
CA ARG A 709 41.22 31.00 -13.07
C ARG A 709 41.95 32.29 -13.47
N ALA A 710 41.97 32.63 -14.76
CA ALA A 710 42.58 33.86 -15.26
C ALA A 710 41.85 35.11 -14.75
N GLU A 711 40.51 35.08 -14.71
CA GLU A 711 39.68 36.13 -14.13
C GLU A 711 40.03 36.37 -12.65
N LEU A 712 40.09 35.30 -11.84
CA LEU A 712 40.48 35.38 -10.44
C LEU A 712 41.89 35.97 -10.24
N ILE A 713 42.87 35.56 -11.05
CA ILE A 713 44.23 36.12 -11.03
C ILE A 713 44.22 37.62 -11.35
N SER A 714 43.44 38.06 -12.35
CA SER A 714 43.32 39.48 -12.70
C SER A 714 42.66 40.32 -11.61
N LYS A 715 41.73 39.73 -10.85
CA LYS A 715 41.06 40.33 -9.70
C LYS A 715 41.90 40.30 -8.40
N GLY A 716 43.14 39.80 -8.46
CA GLY A 716 44.05 39.77 -7.32
C GLY A 716 43.82 38.62 -6.32
N TYR A 717 43.07 37.59 -6.71
CA TYR A 717 43.04 36.31 -6.00
C TYR A 717 44.28 35.47 -6.36
N THR A 718 44.43 34.28 -5.75
CA THR A 718 45.70 33.55 -5.71
C THR A 718 46.31 33.21 -7.07
N LYS A 719 47.53 33.71 -7.32
CA LYS A 719 48.34 33.38 -8.52
C LYS A 719 48.79 31.91 -8.56
N GLU A 720 48.83 31.26 -7.41
CA GLU A 720 49.25 29.86 -7.23
C GLU A 720 48.08 28.86 -7.33
N SER A 721 46.86 29.33 -7.65
CA SER A 721 45.76 28.43 -7.97
C SER A 721 46.09 27.55 -9.17
N PHE A 722 45.52 26.36 -9.24
CA PHE A 722 45.74 25.39 -10.33
C PHE A 722 44.46 24.59 -10.60
N ILE A 723 44.36 23.91 -11.75
CA ILE A 723 43.13 23.23 -12.14
C ILE A 723 43.24 21.75 -11.83
N VAL A 724 42.18 21.17 -11.28
CA VAL A 724 42.12 19.76 -10.90
C VAL A 724 41.04 19.07 -11.73
N LEU A 725 41.41 17.91 -12.30
CA LEU A 725 40.50 17.06 -13.06
C LEU A 725 39.74 16.10 -12.13
N TYR A 726 38.46 15.91 -12.42
CA TYR A 726 37.59 14.90 -11.83
C TYR A 726 37.02 14.05 -12.95
N ILE A 727 37.13 12.72 -12.82
CA ILE A 727 36.55 11.75 -13.76
C ILE A 727 35.45 11.01 -13.00
N ASN A 728 34.20 11.07 -13.48
CA ASN A 728 33.02 10.52 -12.80
C ASN A 728 32.91 10.97 -11.32
N GLY A 729 33.28 12.23 -11.04
CA GLY A 729 33.30 12.81 -9.68
C GLY A 729 34.50 12.41 -8.81
N ILE A 730 35.37 11.51 -9.25
CA ILE A 730 36.59 11.12 -8.53
C ILE A 730 37.71 12.10 -8.87
N ARG A 731 38.32 12.71 -7.86
CA ARG A 731 39.42 13.68 -8.01
C ARG A 731 40.74 12.98 -8.39
N HIS A 732 41.39 13.42 -9.46
CA HIS A 732 42.74 12.99 -9.82
C HIS A 732 43.79 13.91 -9.18
N GLU A 733 44.92 13.35 -8.72
CA GLU A 733 45.98 14.10 -8.06
C GLU A 733 46.96 14.71 -9.08
N GLY A 734 47.06 16.04 -9.09
CA GLY A 734 47.93 16.79 -10.00
C GLY A 734 47.24 18.06 -10.49
N ASP A 735 47.93 18.79 -11.37
CA ASP A 735 47.28 19.79 -12.22
C ASP A 735 46.71 19.09 -13.47
N ALA A 736 45.52 19.48 -13.90
CA ALA A 736 44.77 18.87 -14.99
C ALA A 736 45.51 18.93 -16.32
N MET A 737 46.17 20.05 -16.65
CA MET A 737 46.95 20.20 -17.88
C MET A 737 48.17 19.27 -17.86
N LYS A 738 48.81 19.13 -16.71
CA LYS A 738 49.91 18.16 -16.55
C LYS A 738 49.40 16.72 -16.73
N TYR A 739 48.33 16.35 -16.04
CA TYR A 739 47.76 14.99 -16.09
C TYR A 739 47.37 14.59 -17.52
N LEU A 740 46.67 15.47 -18.24
CA LEU A 740 46.23 15.30 -19.65
C LEU A 740 47.37 15.41 -20.68
N SER A 741 48.58 15.79 -20.26
CA SER A 741 49.78 15.77 -21.12
C SER A 741 50.64 14.52 -20.91
N GLU A 742 50.43 13.82 -19.79
CA GLU A 742 51.15 12.60 -19.39
C GLU A 742 50.37 11.31 -19.72
N HIS A 743 49.07 11.40 -20.02
CA HIS A 743 48.13 10.30 -20.28
C HIS A 743 47.17 10.65 -21.43
#